data_AF-A0A6C2YXX3-F1
#
_entry.id   AF-A0A6C2YXX3-F1
#
_cell.length_a   1.000
_cell.length_b   1.000
_cell.length_c   1.000
_cell.angle_alpha   90.00
_cell.angle_beta   90.00
_cell.angle_gamma   90.00
#
_symmetry.space_group_name_H-M   'P 1'
#
loop_
_entity.id
_entity.type
_entity.pdbx_description
1 polymer ?
#
loop_
_entity_poly.entity_id
_entity_poly.type
_entity_poly.pdbx_seq_one_letter_code
_entity_poly.pdbx_strand_id
1 'polypeptide(L)'
;MRTANRQLTSWLSLEDRITPAIVSWDGGGGNLLWSNPLNWSSNQLPGAADDVIIGDAFADVDITLGFTTKVASVTSKSDIFITSAGTLDVSGADPDVAIVAPSLTLSGTLRNSITAANTPVFVNNGGVLDGVTVNGLLRVGFDNFVDTYVAVIGAGGLTLNGTADLGRDFSRGQLSFTGSQTLNGTGSVVFSGVSNNGLYAAGSGTLTIGSGITISGLSGFVGTGTSTVVNNGRIVADVFGGFINLFGNHPVSAGTLDDANGGTLFLAGTITGPGTVPIGANASLRVGGIGRLVGVTVDRPVFVDDGGVLDGVTVNGLLRVGFDNFVDTYVAVIGAGGLTLNGTADLGRDFSRGQLSFTGSQTLNGTGSVVFSGVSDNGLYAAGSGTLTIGSGITVSGLSGFVGNTGKTINNGLIHSNGGGTITTRGTFTNIGELRATGGTLDARNLTNLDGNGVLNGGTYTSNANGQIRFSREITALAANFTLGDPSATVVVNNTTAGAFVPLTGITTAGALNLRGGTDLGLSSLTNQGTLSLGVGSVLSLTGAFDNRGTFNTQISGGSAAGGFGRLTTDGGAILAGKLEAVPVGTGFQLNDSYRLIDAKAGRTREFTELSVAGNNVLYDGTGVSLGIPLTPPPPPPPPPPPDGSGNASPVANADLASTSAGISIVIPVLQNDSDPDNDPLALQSVTAPANGQVSQSGNQVIYTPNVGFIGTDSFTYTITDGRGGTSSATVTIAVNSRPTPPRDQQLVVIVGVNVQVYVTQPGGGLSQTGSFRAFPGIGGVVRGAVGDFDGDGQADQAVVTGPGGGGFLRILGANGGDLLGITDLFPGENLVNVGLFVAAGDINGDGRDEIIVTPDLGGGPRVRVFQLNGGQLIQLADYFGIDDPNFRGGARVGVGDLDGDNQAELVVSAGFGGGPRIAIFSGASVTNGSPSRLVNDFFAFESTLRNGAFVTVGDFDGDGRGELVFGGGPGGGPRVLSIRYSDLLASGSDAAIANSFANLFAFDAEERGGVRLAVKDVDGDGRLDLITGSGEGQSPGVRVFRSLGNTLSTSPSDDLSFGGLPTAFGVFVG
;
A
#
# COMPACT_ATOMS: atom_id res chain seq x y z
N MET A 1 71.59 -20.21 35.81
CA MET A 1 72.96 -20.51 36.33
C MET A 1 72.85 -21.57 37.42
N ARG A 2 73.91 -22.35 37.69
CA ARG A 2 73.91 -23.42 38.74
C ARG A 2 74.19 -22.84 40.13
N THR A 3 73.49 -23.32 41.17
CA THR A 3 74.05 -24.00 42.39
C THR A 3 72.93 -24.36 43.40
N ALA A 4 73.26 -25.15 44.42
CA ALA A 4 72.32 -25.84 45.31
C ALA A 4 72.37 -25.36 46.79
N ASN A 5 71.51 -25.99 47.61
CA ASN A 5 71.53 -26.12 49.08
C ASN A 5 70.84 -25.08 49.99
N ARG A 6 69.70 -25.56 50.53
CA ARG A 6 69.30 -25.67 51.96
C ARG A 6 69.11 -24.42 52.85
N GLN A 7 67.85 -24.37 53.33
CA GLN A 7 67.38 -24.04 54.68
C GLN A 7 67.50 -22.60 55.22
N LEU A 8 66.34 -22.02 55.50
CA LEU A 8 65.99 -21.70 56.90
C LEU A 8 64.47 -21.74 57.13
N THR A 9 64.05 -22.58 58.07
CA THR A 9 62.69 -22.67 58.60
C THR A 9 62.56 -21.83 59.88
N SER A 10 61.58 -20.93 59.98
CA SER A 10 60.97 -20.59 61.27
C SER A 10 59.70 -19.73 61.16
N TRP A 11 58.55 -20.36 61.50
CA TRP A 11 57.45 -19.83 62.31
C TRP A 11 56.86 -18.43 62.04
N LEU A 12 55.60 -18.43 61.56
CA LEU A 12 54.54 -17.67 62.23
C LEU A 12 53.25 -18.51 62.26
N SER A 13 52.55 -18.51 63.38
CA SER A 13 51.29 -19.23 63.59
C SER A 13 50.11 -18.29 63.37
N LEU A 14 49.17 -18.66 62.50
CA LEU A 14 47.82 -18.09 62.48
C LEU A 14 46.85 -19.09 61.87
N GLU A 15 45.70 -19.24 62.52
CA GLU A 15 44.61 -20.11 62.10
C GLU A 15 43.81 -19.44 60.97
N ASP A 16 44.13 -19.76 59.71
CA ASP A 16 43.11 -20.09 58.70
C ASP A 16 43.74 -20.61 57.40
N ARG A 17 42.93 -21.29 56.57
CA ARG A 17 43.39 -22.21 55.51
C ARG A 17 43.98 -21.55 54.25
N ILE A 18 45.24 -21.10 54.31
CA ILE A 18 46.02 -20.76 53.11
C ILE A 18 46.81 -22.00 52.64
N THR A 19 46.40 -22.60 51.52
CA THR A 19 47.22 -23.60 50.80
C THR A 19 48.37 -22.89 50.06
N PRO A 20 49.61 -23.41 50.10
CA PRO A 20 50.73 -22.81 49.39
C PRO A 20 50.56 -22.96 47.88
N ALA A 21 50.95 -21.93 47.12
CA ALA A 21 50.93 -21.97 45.66
C ALA A 21 51.89 -23.06 45.12
N ILE A 22 51.35 -24.00 44.36
CA ILE A 22 52.14 -25.02 43.66
C ILE A 22 52.45 -24.49 42.26
N VAL A 23 53.70 -24.08 42.04
CA VAL A 23 54.28 -23.93 40.70
C VAL A 23 55.02 -25.23 40.40
N SER A 24 54.37 -26.14 39.67
CA SER A 24 55.00 -27.37 39.22
C SER A 24 55.58 -27.18 37.81
N TRP A 25 56.90 -27.20 37.71
CA TRP A 25 57.61 -27.38 36.45
C TRP A 25 57.60 -28.86 36.11
N ASP A 26 57.02 -29.25 34.97
CA ASP A 26 57.20 -30.60 34.47
C ASP A 26 58.65 -30.76 33.98
N GLY A 27 59.32 -31.82 34.44
CA GLY A 27 60.75 -32.04 34.21
C GLY A 27 61.10 -32.59 32.83
N GLY A 28 60.23 -32.47 31.82
CA GLY A 28 60.42 -33.06 30.49
C GLY A 28 60.02 -32.19 29.30
N GLY A 29 59.04 -31.29 29.44
CA GLY A 29 58.46 -30.51 28.35
C GLY A 29 58.64 -28.99 28.43
N GLY A 30 58.94 -28.43 29.61
CA GLY A 30 59.16 -26.99 29.79
C GLY A 30 57.92 -26.17 30.14
N ASN A 31 56.75 -26.80 30.25
CA ASN A 31 55.50 -26.11 30.59
C ASN A 31 55.47 -25.58 32.03
N LEU A 32 54.87 -24.40 32.21
CA LEU A 32 54.61 -23.79 33.51
C LEU A 32 53.11 -23.90 33.85
N LEU A 33 52.78 -24.61 34.93
CA LEU A 33 51.41 -24.75 35.44
C LEU A 33 51.15 -23.77 36.60
N TRP A 34 50.10 -22.96 36.49
CA TRP A 34 49.58 -22.12 37.57
C TRP A 34 48.19 -22.59 38.04
N SER A 35 48.02 -22.74 39.35
CA SER A 35 46.83 -23.35 39.96
C SER A 35 46.52 -22.82 41.38
N ASN A 36 46.34 -21.50 41.55
CA ASN A 36 45.50 -20.95 42.63
C ASN A 36 45.20 -19.44 42.46
N PRO A 37 44.08 -18.93 43.03
CA PRO A 37 43.66 -17.56 42.84
C PRO A 37 44.31 -16.59 43.83
N LEU A 38 44.94 -15.53 43.31
CA LEU A 38 45.23 -14.30 44.04
C LEU A 38 45.02 -13.13 43.07
N ASN A 39 44.23 -12.13 43.47
CA ASN A 39 44.08 -10.87 42.72
C ASN A 39 45.44 -10.16 42.64
N TRP A 40 46.14 -10.27 41.52
CA TRP A 40 47.43 -9.62 41.29
C TRP A 40 47.28 -8.52 40.23
N SER A 41 46.98 -7.31 40.69
CA SER A 41 46.89 -6.10 39.86
C SER A 41 48.25 -5.61 39.30
N SER A 42 49.27 -6.46 39.26
CA SER A 42 50.57 -6.20 38.65
C SER A 42 51.33 -7.52 38.45
N ASN A 43 51.19 -8.13 37.27
CA ASN A 43 52.05 -9.24 36.88
C ASN A 43 52.54 -9.02 35.44
N GLN A 44 53.74 -8.45 35.29
CA GLN A 44 54.46 -8.63 34.04
C GLN A 44 54.97 -10.07 34.02
N LEU A 45 54.45 -10.87 33.08
CA LEU A 45 55.04 -12.19 32.81
C LEU A 45 56.55 -12.02 32.54
N PRO A 46 57.42 -12.87 33.09
CA PRO A 46 58.83 -12.86 32.73
C PRO A 46 58.98 -13.14 31.23
N GLY A 47 59.78 -12.34 30.53
CA GLY A 47 59.92 -12.45 29.08
C GLY A 47 60.43 -13.83 28.62
N ALA A 48 59.88 -14.30 27.50
CA ALA A 48 60.24 -15.54 26.80
C ALA A 48 60.07 -16.84 27.63
N ALA A 49 58.84 -17.09 28.10
CA ALA A 49 58.35 -18.46 28.29
C ALA A 49 57.60 -18.88 27.02
N ASP A 50 57.99 -19.99 26.40
CA ASP A 50 57.50 -20.37 25.06
C ASP A 50 56.09 -20.98 25.06
N ASP A 51 55.63 -21.55 26.18
CA ASP A 51 54.26 -22.05 26.37
C ASP A 51 53.79 -21.86 27.83
N VAL A 52 52.62 -21.24 28.02
CA VAL A 52 51.95 -21.07 29.32
C VAL A 52 50.66 -21.89 29.34
N ILE A 53 50.32 -22.49 30.48
CA ILE A 53 49.04 -23.17 30.73
C ILE A 53 48.35 -22.51 31.93
N ILE A 54 47.15 -21.96 31.71
CA ILE A 54 46.29 -21.38 32.75
C ILE A 54 45.17 -22.37 33.06
N GLY A 55 45.11 -22.88 34.30
CA GLY A 55 44.12 -23.86 34.74
C GLY A 55 43.00 -23.28 35.61
N ASP A 56 41.98 -24.11 35.87
CA ASP A 56 40.73 -23.82 36.61
C ASP A 56 40.83 -22.73 37.70
N ALA A 57 40.42 -21.51 37.35
CA ALA A 57 40.12 -20.45 38.30
C ALA A 57 38.64 -20.51 38.75
N PHE A 58 38.38 -20.22 40.03
CA PHE A 58 37.05 -20.10 40.64
C PHE A 58 36.56 -18.63 40.75
N ALA A 59 37.32 -17.69 40.20
CA ALA A 59 37.02 -16.26 40.13
C ALA A 59 37.55 -15.72 38.80
N ASP A 60 37.06 -14.56 38.38
CA ASP A 60 37.39 -13.96 37.09
C ASP A 60 38.90 -13.73 36.91
N VAL A 61 39.38 -13.90 35.68
CA VAL A 61 40.80 -13.93 35.35
C VAL A 61 41.21 -12.70 34.55
N ASP A 62 41.77 -11.71 35.22
CA ASP A 62 42.44 -10.56 34.60
C ASP A 62 43.83 -10.94 34.06
N ILE A 63 44.02 -10.81 32.74
CA ILE A 63 45.28 -11.05 32.03
C ILE A 63 45.79 -9.72 31.46
N THR A 64 46.83 -9.16 32.09
CA THR A 64 47.51 -7.94 31.62
C THR A 64 48.84 -8.29 30.93
N LEU A 65 48.88 -8.15 29.61
CA LEU A 65 50.02 -8.44 28.73
C LEU A 65 50.72 -7.14 28.29
N GLY A 66 52.03 -7.02 28.57
CA GLY A 66 52.85 -5.90 28.08
C GLY A 66 53.52 -6.15 26.72
N PHE A 67 53.42 -7.37 26.19
CA PHE A 67 54.14 -7.86 25.00
C PHE A 67 53.45 -9.13 24.47
N THR A 68 53.92 -9.69 23.34
CA THR A 68 53.39 -10.94 22.77
C THR A 68 53.66 -12.13 23.69
N THR A 69 52.59 -12.76 24.17
CA THR A 69 52.64 -13.95 25.03
C THR A 69 52.05 -15.13 24.27
N LYS A 70 52.83 -16.20 24.12
CA LYS A 70 52.38 -17.45 23.50
C LYS A 70 51.80 -18.37 24.57
N VAL A 71 50.65 -18.97 24.30
CA VAL A 71 49.90 -19.78 25.28
C VAL A 71 49.41 -21.07 24.63
N ALA A 72 49.62 -22.19 25.33
CA ALA A 72 49.28 -23.53 24.83
C ALA A 72 47.83 -23.93 25.12
N SER A 73 47.26 -23.45 26.22
CA SER A 73 45.81 -23.52 26.49
C SER A 73 45.41 -22.61 27.66
N VAL A 74 44.16 -22.16 27.66
CA VAL A 74 43.54 -21.40 28.76
C VAL A 74 42.23 -22.08 29.15
N THR A 75 42.11 -22.50 30.42
CA THR A 75 40.88 -23.09 30.97
C THR A 75 40.47 -22.36 32.25
N SER A 76 39.22 -21.90 32.31
CA SER A 76 38.64 -21.20 33.44
C SER A 76 37.17 -21.61 33.66
N LYS A 77 36.71 -21.57 34.91
CA LYS A 77 35.28 -21.71 35.26
C LYS A 77 34.57 -20.36 35.43
N SER A 78 35.32 -19.27 35.30
CA SER A 78 34.91 -17.88 35.46
C SER A 78 35.35 -17.05 34.26
N ASP A 79 34.85 -15.82 34.11
CA ASP A 79 35.11 -15.01 32.93
C ASP A 79 36.59 -14.60 32.82
N ILE A 80 37.05 -14.36 31.59
CA ILE A 80 38.44 -13.97 31.30
C ILE A 80 38.45 -12.56 30.71
N PHE A 81 39.32 -11.69 31.24
CA PHE A 81 39.48 -10.31 30.79
C PHE A 81 40.92 -10.05 30.34
N ILE A 82 41.13 -9.59 29.11
CA ILE A 82 42.44 -9.22 28.57
C ILE A 82 42.51 -7.69 28.47
N THR A 83 43.19 -7.05 29.41
CA THR A 83 42.99 -5.62 29.76
C THR A 83 44.06 -4.67 29.22
N SER A 84 44.82 -5.08 28.20
CA SER A 84 46.12 -4.45 27.85
C SER A 84 46.48 -4.51 26.36
N ALA A 85 47.32 -3.59 25.90
CA ALA A 85 47.76 -3.49 24.49
C ALA A 85 48.69 -4.62 23.98
N GLY A 86 49.03 -5.63 24.79
CA GLY A 86 49.81 -6.79 24.34
C GLY A 86 49.07 -7.74 23.39
N THR A 87 49.77 -8.77 22.92
CA THR A 87 49.22 -9.82 22.05
C THR A 87 49.13 -11.15 22.79
N LEU A 88 47.95 -11.75 22.82
CA LEU A 88 47.76 -13.16 23.17
C LEU A 88 47.83 -13.99 21.89
N ASP A 89 48.82 -14.88 21.77
CA ASP A 89 49.03 -15.74 20.60
C ASP A 89 48.87 -17.21 21.00
N VAL A 90 47.95 -17.94 20.37
CA VAL A 90 47.73 -19.38 20.67
C VAL A 90 48.16 -20.30 19.53
N SER A 91 49.04 -19.83 18.63
CA SER A 91 49.59 -20.59 17.48
C SER A 91 50.42 -21.85 17.81
N GLY A 92 50.38 -22.34 19.05
CA GLY A 92 50.94 -23.63 19.47
C GLY A 92 49.96 -24.51 20.24
N ALA A 93 48.72 -24.07 20.45
CA ALA A 93 47.70 -24.85 21.14
C ALA A 93 47.32 -26.10 20.33
N ASP A 94 46.84 -27.12 21.04
CA ASP A 94 46.12 -28.23 20.39
C ASP A 94 44.92 -27.64 19.63
N PRO A 95 44.71 -27.97 18.33
CA PRO A 95 43.59 -27.46 17.57
C PRO A 95 42.23 -27.75 18.19
N ASP A 96 42.10 -28.65 19.18
CA ASP A 96 40.83 -28.88 19.90
C ASP A 96 40.71 -28.13 21.25
N VAL A 97 41.76 -27.45 21.75
CA VAL A 97 41.78 -26.81 23.09
C VAL A 97 42.60 -25.50 23.14
N ALA A 98 42.00 -24.39 22.72
CA ALA A 98 42.63 -23.05 22.83
C ALA A 98 42.17 -22.25 24.07
N ILE A 99 40.86 -21.96 24.20
CA ILE A 99 40.28 -21.16 25.30
C ILE A 99 38.92 -21.74 25.72
N VAL A 100 38.80 -22.16 26.98
CA VAL A 100 37.56 -22.66 27.60
C VAL A 100 37.21 -21.79 28.79
N ALA A 101 36.13 -21.00 28.70
CA ALA A 101 35.62 -20.12 29.74
C ALA A 101 34.13 -19.84 29.53
N PRO A 102 33.39 -19.30 30.52
CA PRO A 102 32.02 -18.82 30.32
C PRO A 102 31.96 -17.63 29.36
N SER A 103 32.98 -16.77 29.34
CA SER A 103 33.25 -15.78 28.31
C SER A 103 34.70 -15.27 28.29
N LEU A 104 35.06 -14.57 27.21
CA LEU A 104 36.33 -13.89 27.01
C LEU A 104 36.09 -12.43 26.61
N THR A 105 36.64 -11.46 27.35
CA THR A 105 36.60 -10.03 27.04
C THR A 105 37.99 -9.51 26.64
N LEU A 106 38.10 -8.79 25.53
CA LEU A 106 39.37 -8.40 24.90
C LEU A 106 39.49 -6.88 24.67
N SER A 107 40.48 -6.24 25.29
CA SER A 107 40.94 -4.87 24.99
C SER A 107 42.31 -4.83 24.25
N GLY A 108 42.89 -5.99 23.94
CA GLY A 108 44.22 -6.15 23.34
C GLY A 108 44.20 -6.80 21.97
N THR A 109 45.34 -7.39 21.56
CA THR A 109 45.40 -8.22 20.35
C THR A 109 45.22 -9.69 20.68
N LEU A 110 44.33 -10.37 19.96
CA LEU A 110 44.15 -11.82 19.99
C LEU A 110 44.59 -12.41 18.65
N ARG A 111 45.44 -13.43 18.69
CA ARG A 111 46.08 -14.01 17.51
C ARG A 111 45.92 -15.54 17.46
N ASN A 112 45.59 -16.07 16.28
CA ASN A 112 45.56 -17.50 15.94
C ASN A 112 44.67 -18.42 16.81
N SER A 113 43.70 -17.86 17.56
CA SER A 113 42.67 -18.57 18.35
C SER A 113 41.32 -18.59 17.60
N ILE A 114 40.24 -19.31 17.90
CA ILE A 114 39.90 -20.32 18.93
C ILE A 114 39.21 -21.50 18.21
N THR A 115 39.62 -22.73 18.49
CA THR A 115 38.83 -23.95 18.21
C THR A 115 38.56 -24.69 19.51
N ALA A 116 37.49 -24.28 20.18
CA ALA A 116 36.77 -24.95 21.25
C ALA A 116 35.33 -24.41 21.25
N ALA A 117 34.35 -25.20 21.67
CA ALA A 117 32.94 -24.89 21.41
C ALA A 117 32.40 -23.70 22.23
N ASN A 118 31.69 -22.81 21.55
CA ASN A 118 30.70 -21.87 22.09
C ASN A 118 31.16 -20.72 23.03
N THR A 119 32.41 -20.64 23.50
CA THR A 119 32.89 -19.50 24.33
C THR A 119 32.58 -18.15 23.66
N PRO A 120 31.74 -17.28 24.27
CA PRO A 120 31.47 -15.94 23.77
C PRO A 120 32.72 -15.04 23.85
N VAL A 121 33.03 -14.35 22.76
CA VAL A 121 34.13 -13.38 22.65
C VAL A 121 33.56 -11.97 22.57
N PHE A 122 33.83 -11.18 23.59
CA PHE A 122 33.52 -9.77 23.72
C PHE A 122 34.76 -8.96 23.37
N VAL A 123 34.69 -8.04 22.41
CA VAL A 123 35.84 -7.19 22.03
C VAL A 123 35.54 -5.72 22.28
N ASN A 124 36.35 -5.11 23.14
CA ASN A 124 36.29 -3.69 23.51
C ASN A 124 36.93 -2.81 22.44
N ASN A 125 36.70 -1.50 22.54
CA ASN A 125 37.22 -0.53 21.57
C ASN A 125 38.76 -0.54 21.50
N GLY A 126 39.30 -0.62 20.28
CA GLY A 126 40.75 -0.73 20.04
C GLY A 126 41.29 -2.17 20.09
N GLY A 127 40.45 -3.17 20.36
CA GLY A 127 40.81 -4.59 20.26
C GLY A 127 41.17 -5.01 18.83
N VAL A 128 42.00 -6.05 18.72
CA VAL A 128 42.56 -6.51 17.45
C VAL A 128 42.42 -8.03 17.30
N LEU A 129 41.98 -8.49 16.14
CA LEU A 129 41.87 -9.90 15.76
C LEU A 129 42.87 -10.23 14.64
N ASP A 130 43.81 -11.12 14.88
CA ASP A 130 44.90 -11.49 13.96
C ASP A 130 44.83 -12.99 13.59
N GLY A 131 44.26 -13.31 12.43
CA GLY A 131 44.09 -14.70 11.97
C GLY A 131 43.12 -15.53 12.83
N VAL A 132 42.13 -14.89 13.44
CA VAL A 132 41.25 -15.51 14.43
C VAL A 132 40.13 -16.34 13.77
N THR A 133 39.78 -17.46 14.39
CA THR A 133 38.58 -18.27 14.16
C THR A 133 37.62 -18.13 15.35
N VAL A 134 36.32 -17.92 15.10
CA VAL A 134 35.28 -17.86 16.13
C VAL A 134 34.13 -18.81 15.77
N ASN A 135 33.93 -19.84 16.59
CA ASN A 135 32.86 -20.82 16.42
C ASN A 135 31.59 -20.49 17.22
N GLY A 136 31.68 -19.62 18.23
CA GLY A 136 30.58 -19.18 19.07
C GLY A 136 30.12 -17.75 18.74
N LEU A 137 29.67 -17.03 19.76
CA LEU A 137 29.34 -15.61 19.66
C LEU A 137 30.62 -14.75 19.62
N LEU A 138 30.72 -13.85 18.65
CA LEU A 138 31.56 -12.64 18.69
C LEU A 138 30.62 -11.44 18.95
N ARG A 139 30.94 -10.56 19.90
CA ARG A 139 30.18 -9.33 20.15
C ARG A 139 31.09 -8.11 20.17
N VAL A 140 30.67 -7.08 19.44
CA VAL A 140 31.39 -5.81 19.27
C VAL A 140 30.43 -4.65 19.51
N GLY A 141 30.77 -3.70 20.38
CA GLY A 141 29.89 -2.57 20.71
C GLY A 141 28.77 -2.93 21.67
N PHE A 142 29.13 -3.47 22.84
CA PHE A 142 28.20 -3.88 23.91
C PHE A 142 28.35 -3.06 25.20
N ASP A 143 29.41 -2.25 25.32
CA ASP A 143 29.61 -1.36 26.45
C ASP A 143 28.74 -0.12 26.28
N ASN A 144 27.77 0.09 27.17
CA ASN A 144 26.82 1.23 27.17
C ASN A 144 27.51 2.57 26.82
N PHE A 145 27.13 3.17 25.69
CA PHE A 145 27.64 4.45 25.15
C PHE A 145 29.11 4.50 24.67
N VAL A 146 29.78 3.37 24.43
CA VAL A 146 31.13 3.30 23.86
C VAL A 146 31.13 2.70 22.44
N ASP A 147 31.21 3.57 21.42
CA ASP A 147 31.43 3.15 20.04
C ASP A 147 32.73 2.32 19.92
N THR A 148 32.61 1.12 19.37
CA THR A 148 33.63 0.08 19.41
C THR A 148 34.13 -0.26 18.02
N TYR A 149 35.42 0.00 17.79
CA TYR A 149 36.13 -0.28 16.55
C TYR A 149 37.16 -1.38 16.79
N VAL A 150 37.01 -2.48 16.05
CA VAL A 150 37.88 -3.66 16.16
C VAL A 150 38.64 -3.86 14.86
N ALA A 151 39.97 -3.94 14.93
CA ALA A 151 40.80 -4.13 13.75
C ALA A 151 41.01 -5.62 13.47
N VAL A 152 40.81 -6.06 12.22
CA VAL A 152 41.17 -7.42 11.78
C VAL A 152 42.45 -7.33 10.96
N ILE A 153 43.58 -7.74 11.54
CA ILE A 153 44.93 -7.55 10.97
C ILE A 153 45.68 -8.89 11.04
N GLY A 154 45.68 -9.67 9.96
CA GLY A 154 46.33 -10.99 9.95
C GLY A 154 46.28 -11.68 8.59
N ALA A 155 47.07 -12.73 8.37
CA ALA A 155 47.06 -13.47 7.11
C ALA A 155 45.88 -14.47 7.10
N GLY A 156 44.84 -14.18 6.32
CA GLY A 156 43.62 -14.99 6.23
C GLY A 156 42.37 -14.38 6.86
N GLY A 157 42.49 -13.21 7.48
CA GLY A 157 41.38 -12.42 8.02
C GLY A 157 40.74 -13.01 9.28
N LEU A 158 39.42 -13.18 9.24
CA LEU A 158 38.59 -13.71 10.33
C LEU A 158 37.79 -14.90 9.80
N THR A 159 37.83 -16.04 10.49
CA THR A 159 36.96 -17.19 10.20
C THR A 159 35.82 -17.24 11.19
N LEU A 160 34.61 -16.89 10.76
CA LEU A 160 33.40 -16.87 11.58
C LEU A 160 32.51 -18.06 11.24
N ASN A 161 32.38 -19.01 12.17
CA ASN A 161 31.45 -20.15 12.05
C ASN A 161 30.21 -20.00 12.96
N GLY A 162 30.27 -19.11 13.96
CA GLY A 162 29.13 -18.74 14.81
C GLY A 162 28.51 -17.40 14.42
N THR A 163 28.12 -16.56 15.39
CA THR A 163 27.43 -15.29 15.14
C THR A 163 28.28 -14.10 15.57
N ALA A 164 28.41 -13.07 14.73
CA ALA A 164 28.99 -11.78 15.08
C ALA A 164 27.89 -10.73 15.28
N ASP A 165 27.57 -10.42 16.53
CA ASP A 165 26.66 -9.34 16.92
C ASP A 165 27.40 -7.99 16.86
N LEU A 166 26.93 -7.08 16.00
CA LEU A 166 27.50 -5.75 15.84
C LEU A 166 26.53 -4.68 16.38
N GLY A 167 27.00 -4.01 17.44
CA GLY A 167 26.29 -2.98 18.17
C GLY A 167 25.25 -3.52 19.14
N ARG A 168 25.02 -2.77 20.21
CA ARG A 168 23.97 -2.98 21.21
C ARG A 168 23.97 -1.80 22.18
N ASP A 169 22.93 -1.66 23.00
CA ASP A 169 22.96 -0.81 24.20
C ASP A 169 23.47 0.63 23.93
N PHE A 170 22.93 1.22 22.85
CA PHE A 170 23.27 2.54 22.28
C PHE A 170 24.67 2.70 21.67
N SER A 171 25.48 1.64 21.63
CA SER A 171 26.86 1.61 21.13
C SER A 171 26.99 0.95 19.76
N ARG A 172 27.84 1.51 18.90
CA ARG A 172 28.12 0.97 17.58
C ARG A 172 29.17 -0.14 17.62
N GLY A 173 28.95 -1.21 16.86
CA GLY A 173 29.94 -2.25 16.61
C GLY A 173 30.50 -2.17 15.18
N GLN A 174 31.82 -2.06 15.04
CA GLN A 174 32.48 -2.05 13.73
C GLN A 174 33.69 -2.98 13.65
N LEU A 175 33.74 -3.78 12.58
CA LEU A 175 34.86 -4.64 12.20
C LEU A 175 35.61 -4.03 10.99
N SER A 176 36.87 -3.65 11.22
CA SER A 176 37.74 -2.92 10.28
C SER A 176 38.90 -3.81 9.80
N PHE A 177 38.77 -4.37 8.60
CA PHE A 177 39.75 -5.29 8.02
C PHE A 177 40.92 -4.52 7.40
N THR A 178 42.13 -4.71 7.90
CA THR A 178 43.30 -3.95 7.43
C THR A 178 43.95 -4.64 6.23
N GLY A 179 44.03 -3.90 5.11
CA GLY A 179 44.53 -4.43 3.84
C GLY A 179 43.46 -5.23 3.09
N SER A 180 43.89 -6.14 2.21
CA SER A 180 42.99 -7.09 1.56
C SER A 180 42.86 -8.35 2.40
N GLN A 181 41.63 -8.70 2.77
CA GLN A 181 41.30 -9.70 3.78
C GLN A 181 40.04 -10.48 3.40
N THR A 182 39.81 -11.60 4.06
CA THR A 182 38.61 -12.42 3.89
C THR A 182 37.90 -12.64 5.22
N LEU A 183 36.58 -12.50 5.22
CA LEU A 183 35.68 -13.03 6.25
C LEU A 183 35.26 -14.44 5.81
N ASN A 184 35.96 -15.44 6.32
CA ASN A 184 35.76 -16.87 6.01
C ASN A 184 34.76 -17.51 6.99
N GLY A 185 34.35 -18.75 6.71
CA GLY A 185 33.56 -19.59 7.62
C GLY A 185 32.11 -19.80 7.17
N THR A 186 31.28 -20.32 8.08
CA THR A 186 29.87 -20.70 7.86
C THR A 186 28.86 -19.94 8.74
N GLY A 187 29.31 -18.87 9.40
CA GLY A 187 28.56 -18.12 10.39
C GLY A 187 27.77 -16.92 9.84
N SER A 188 27.24 -16.11 10.75
CA SER A 188 26.42 -14.94 10.42
C SER A 188 26.90 -13.66 11.11
N VAL A 189 26.87 -12.53 10.41
CA VAL A 189 27.00 -11.19 10.99
C VAL A 189 25.60 -10.59 11.15
N VAL A 190 25.29 -10.06 12.33
CA VAL A 190 23.99 -9.49 12.67
C VAL A 190 24.17 -8.04 13.13
N PHE A 191 23.57 -7.11 12.39
CA PHE A 191 23.51 -5.70 12.76
C PHE A 191 22.35 -5.43 13.72
N SER A 192 22.63 -4.78 14.85
CA SER A 192 21.59 -4.32 15.78
C SER A 192 20.80 -3.10 15.27
N GLY A 193 19.91 -2.57 16.10
CA GLY A 193 19.18 -1.32 15.84
C GLY A 193 19.98 -0.04 16.06
N VAL A 194 21.25 -0.11 16.50
CA VAL A 194 22.10 1.08 16.63
C VAL A 194 22.55 1.54 15.23
N SER A 195 22.41 2.83 14.92
CA SER A 195 22.86 3.37 13.62
C SER A 195 24.37 3.17 13.38
N ASN A 196 24.79 2.91 12.15
CA ASN A 196 26.21 2.80 11.73
C ASN A 196 27.01 1.64 12.36
N ASN A 197 26.41 0.47 12.56
CA ASN A 197 27.18 -0.78 12.67
C ASN A 197 27.83 -1.11 11.32
N GLY A 198 29.03 -1.71 11.31
CA GLY A 198 29.86 -1.71 10.10
C GLY A 198 30.77 -2.92 9.91
N LEU A 199 30.89 -3.36 8.65
CA LEU A 199 31.84 -4.37 8.19
C LEU A 199 32.60 -3.82 6.97
N TYR A 200 33.89 -3.49 7.07
CA TYR A 200 34.60 -2.84 5.96
C TYR A 200 36.10 -3.14 5.93
N ALA A 201 36.71 -3.01 4.74
CA ALA A 201 38.17 -2.93 4.62
C ALA A 201 38.65 -1.48 4.80
N ALA A 202 39.71 -1.29 5.59
CA ALA A 202 40.32 -0.01 5.85
C ALA A 202 41.12 0.49 4.63
N GLY A 203 40.95 1.78 4.29
CA GLY A 203 41.63 2.40 3.15
C GLY A 203 41.13 1.86 1.80
N SER A 204 42.06 1.52 0.91
CA SER A 204 41.78 0.95 -0.42
C SER A 204 41.89 -0.58 -0.46
N GLY A 205 41.70 -1.25 0.69
CA GLY A 205 41.74 -2.71 0.78
C GLY A 205 40.53 -3.41 0.17
N THR A 206 40.65 -4.72 -0.04
CA THR A 206 39.54 -5.58 -0.48
C THR A 206 39.04 -6.45 0.66
N LEU A 207 37.76 -6.33 1.04
CA LEU A 207 37.07 -7.29 1.91
C LEU A 207 36.40 -8.37 1.04
N THR A 208 36.78 -9.63 1.20
CA THR A 208 36.08 -10.76 0.59
C THR A 208 35.16 -11.41 1.62
N ILE A 209 33.86 -11.48 1.34
CA ILE A 209 32.89 -12.22 2.17
C ILE A 209 32.83 -13.66 1.62
N GLY A 210 33.12 -14.64 2.48
CA GLY A 210 33.12 -16.07 2.14
C GLY A 210 31.73 -16.61 1.86
N SER A 211 31.65 -17.71 1.08
CA SER A 211 30.37 -18.25 0.59
C SER A 211 29.47 -18.89 1.65
N GLY A 212 30.02 -19.24 2.82
CA GLY A 212 29.23 -19.70 3.96
C GLY A 212 28.69 -18.57 4.85
N ILE A 213 29.03 -17.31 4.58
CA ILE A 213 28.69 -16.18 5.46
C ILE A 213 27.36 -15.54 5.09
N THR A 214 26.51 -15.28 6.08
CA THR A 214 25.31 -14.45 5.96
C THR A 214 25.48 -13.12 6.72
N ILE A 215 25.11 -12.00 6.12
CA ILE A 215 25.04 -10.68 6.77
C ILE A 215 23.57 -10.25 6.82
N SER A 216 23.09 -9.84 8.00
CA SER A 216 21.68 -9.61 8.32
C SER A 216 21.50 -8.50 9.37
N GLY A 217 20.26 -8.11 9.68
CA GLY A 217 19.93 -7.25 10.81
C GLY A 217 19.26 -5.92 10.46
N LEU A 218 19.12 -5.06 11.49
CA LEU A 218 18.24 -3.89 11.45
C LEU A 218 18.91 -2.62 10.89
N SER A 219 20.13 -2.26 11.32
CA SER A 219 20.82 -1.06 10.81
C SER A 219 22.33 -1.24 10.74
N GLY A 220 22.87 -1.22 9.52
CA GLY A 220 24.32 -1.33 9.31
C GLY A 220 24.81 -0.98 7.91
N PHE A 221 26.10 -1.21 7.70
CA PHE A 221 26.77 -0.99 6.42
C PHE A 221 27.87 -2.01 6.12
N VAL A 222 28.09 -2.24 4.82
CA VAL A 222 29.14 -3.10 4.29
C VAL A 222 30.01 -2.29 3.31
N GLY A 223 31.30 -2.21 3.59
CA GLY A 223 32.29 -1.42 2.85
C GLY A 223 32.37 0.06 3.25
N THR A 224 33.33 0.77 2.66
CA THR A 224 33.52 2.24 2.76
C THR A 224 33.96 2.79 1.40
N GLY A 225 33.87 4.11 1.20
CA GLY A 225 33.97 4.77 -0.11
C GLY A 225 35.22 4.47 -0.97
N THR A 226 36.36 4.07 -0.39
CA THR A 226 37.58 3.69 -1.13
C THR A 226 37.84 2.18 -1.19
N SER A 227 37.11 1.38 -0.40
CA SER A 227 37.32 -0.07 -0.30
C SER A 227 36.63 -0.84 -1.44
N THR A 228 37.11 -2.05 -1.70
CA THR A 228 36.41 -3.02 -2.54
C THR A 228 35.80 -4.13 -1.67
N VAL A 229 34.58 -4.56 -1.98
CA VAL A 229 33.90 -5.67 -1.30
C VAL A 229 33.52 -6.73 -2.33
N VAL A 230 34.06 -7.95 -2.19
CA VAL A 230 33.71 -9.10 -3.03
C VAL A 230 32.76 -9.98 -2.22
N ASN A 231 31.48 -10.02 -2.61
CA ASN A 231 30.48 -10.82 -1.91
C ASN A 231 30.36 -12.22 -2.53
N ASN A 232 30.82 -13.27 -1.85
CA ASN A 232 30.51 -14.64 -2.24
C ASN A 232 29.44 -15.29 -1.34
N GLY A 233 29.07 -14.65 -0.22
CA GLY A 233 28.06 -15.11 0.74
C GLY A 233 26.66 -14.53 0.47
N ARG A 234 25.86 -14.33 1.51
CA ARG A 234 24.53 -13.69 1.41
C ARG A 234 24.50 -12.39 2.21
N ILE A 235 24.07 -11.30 1.60
CA ILE A 235 23.72 -10.05 2.31
C ILE A 235 22.21 -9.88 2.20
N VAL A 236 21.52 -9.90 3.34
CA VAL A 236 20.05 -9.79 3.40
C VAL A 236 19.63 -8.68 4.34
N ALA A 237 18.85 -7.71 3.86
CA ALA A 237 18.15 -6.77 4.74
C ALA A 237 16.81 -7.40 5.17
N ASP A 238 16.80 -8.11 6.31
CA ASP A 238 15.74 -9.04 6.73
C ASP A 238 14.79 -8.53 7.82
N VAL A 239 14.91 -7.26 8.22
CA VAL A 239 14.10 -6.66 9.30
C VAL A 239 13.26 -5.51 8.75
N PHE A 240 11.94 -5.52 9.02
CA PHE A 240 11.01 -4.50 8.54
C PHE A 240 11.44 -3.07 8.93
N GLY A 241 11.51 -2.16 7.95
CA GLY A 241 11.99 -0.79 8.14
C GLY A 241 13.49 -0.66 8.43
N GLY A 242 14.21 -1.79 8.47
CA GLY A 242 15.66 -1.84 8.58
C GLY A 242 16.37 -1.54 7.27
N PHE A 243 17.64 -1.20 7.36
CA PHE A 243 18.47 -0.87 6.21
C PHE A 243 19.90 -1.39 6.32
N ILE A 244 20.39 -1.99 5.24
CA ILE A 244 21.81 -2.33 5.06
C ILE A 244 22.35 -1.52 3.89
N ASN A 245 23.36 -0.68 4.17
CA ASN A 245 24.00 0.16 3.15
C ASN A 245 25.23 -0.54 2.55
N LEU A 246 25.32 -0.58 1.22
CA LEU A 246 26.50 -1.04 0.49
C LEU A 246 27.31 0.17 0.03
N PHE A 247 28.52 0.35 0.57
CA PHE A 247 29.44 1.46 0.24
C PHE A 247 30.72 0.96 -0.42
N GLY A 248 31.39 1.83 -1.19
CA GLY A 248 32.62 1.48 -1.92
C GLY A 248 32.33 0.76 -3.23
N ASN A 249 33.29 -0.04 -3.71
CA ASN A 249 33.18 -0.80 -4.95
C ASN A 249 32.79 -2.26 -4.69
N HIS A 250 31.74 -2.75 -5.33
CA HIS A 250 31.21 -4.11 -5.19
C HIS A 250 31.23 -4.82 -6.55
N PRO A 251 32.32 -5.53 -6.92
CA PRO A 251 32.36 -6.29 -8.16
C PRO A 251 31.29 -7.39 -8.20
N VAL A 252 30.67 -7.61 -9.36
CA VAL A 252 29.78 -8.75 -9.57
C VAL A 252 30.51 -10.04 -9.19
N SER A 253 29.93 -10.76 -8.24
CA SER A 253 30.52 -11.90 -7.54
C SER A 253 29.45 -12.96 -7.26
N ALA A 254 29.80 -14.11 -6.69
CA ALA A 254 28.89 -15.25 -6.61
C ALA A 254 27.76 -15.13 -5.55
N GLY A 255 27.91 -14.18 -4.62
CA GLY A 255 27.09 -14.07 -3.41
C GLY A 255 25.81 -13.26 -3.58
N THR A 256 24.72 -13.74 -3.00
CA THR A 256 23.37 -13.16 -3.17
C THR A 256 23.17 -11.86 -2.40
N LEU A 257 22.46 -10.92 -3.02
CA LEU A 257 21.92 -9.69 -2.45
C LEU A 257 20.40 -9.83 -2.31
N ASP A 258 19.85 -9.51 -1.15
CA ASP A 258 18.47 -9.88 -0.79
C ASP A 258 17.82 -8.81 0.11
N ASP A 259 16.54 -8.53 -0.11
CA ASP A 259 15.72 -7.74 0.81
C ASP A 259 14.47 -8.57 1.20
N ALA A 260 14.24 -8.68 2.51
CA ALA A 260 13.30 -9.63 3.06
C ALA A 260 12.52 -8.98 4.22
N ASN A 261 11.28 -9.44 4.41
CA ASN A 261 10.40 -8.97 5.48
C ASN A 261 10.23 -7.42 5.53
N GLY A 262 10.43 -6.73 4.40
CA GLY A 262 10.36 -5.27 4.29
C GLY A 262 11.56 -4.51 4.88
N GLY A 263 12.71 -5.15 5.04
CA GLY A 263 14.00 -4.45 5.11
C GLY A 263 14.38 -3.86 3.74
N THR A 264 15.32 -2.92 3.71
CA THR A 264 15.83 -2.27 2.49
C THR A 264 17.31 -2.53 2.31
N LEU A 265 17.70 -3.13 1.19
CA LEU A 265 19.10 -3.21 0.78
C LEU A 265 19.45 -2.02 -0.13
N PHE A 266 20.31 -1.14 0.36
CA PHE A 266 20.57 0.17 -0.24
C PHE A 266 21.99 0.31 -0.78
N LEU A 267 22.15 0.52 -2.08
CA LEU A 267 23.43 0.79 -2.72
C LEU A 267 23.75 2.30 -2.68
N ALA A 268 24.66 2.65 -1.80
CA ALA A 268 25.32 3.96 -1.70
C ALA A 268 26.80 3.88 -2.16
N GLY A 269 27.10 2.93 -3.05
CA GLY A 269 28.42 2.64 -3.60
C GLY A 269 28.32 2.37 -5.10
N THR A 270 29.26 1.62 -5.66
CA THR A 270 29.27 1.24 -7.09
C THR A 270 29.26 -0.29 -7.20
N ILE A 271 28.30 -0.88 -7.89
CA ILE A 271 28.40 -2.29 -8.35
C ILE A 271 29.03 -2.28 -9.74
N THR A 272 30.08 -3.08 -9.96
CA THR A 272 30.90 -3.05 -11.18
C THR A 272 31.11 -4.43 -11.83
N GLY A 273 31.25 -4.43 -13.16
CA GLY A 273 31.80 -5.56 -13.91
C GLY A 273 30.77 -6.40 -14.67
N PRO A 274 31.22 -7.20 -15.65
CA PRO A 274 30.32 -7.96 -16.52
C PRO A 274 29.67 -9.14 -15.79
N GLY A 275 28.35 -9.26 -15.93
CA GLY A 275 27.56 -10.37 -15.37
C GLY A 275 26.23 -9.91 -14.79
N THR A 276 25.38 -10.86 -14.43
CA THR A 276 24.11 -10.57 -13.73
C THR A 276 24.37 -10.31 -12.25
N VAL A 277 23.84 -9.21 -11.70
CA VAL A 277 23.84 -8.95 -10.25
C VAL A 277 22.96 -10.02 -9.57
N PRO A 278 23.51 -10.82 -8.64
CA PRO A 278 22.81 -11.95 -8.03
C PRO A 278 21.79 -11.50 -6.97
N ILE A 279 20.68 -10.91 -7.42
CA ILE A 279 19.57 -10.50 -6.55
C ILE A 279 18.65 -11.70 -6.27
N GLY A 280 18.20 -11.83 -5.03
CA GLY A 280 17.30 -12.88 -4.54
C GLY A 280 16.00 -13.02 -5.36
N ALA A 281 15.33 -14.17 -5.23
CA ALA A 281 14.18 -14.50 -6.09
C ALA A 281 12.99 -13.54 -5.94
N ASN A 282 12.73 -13.08 -4.72
CA ASN A 282 11.66 -12.12 -4.39
C ASN A 282 12.20 -10.74 -4.01
N ALA A 283 13.49 -10.50 -4.29
CA ALA A 283 14.21 -9.35 -3.78
C ALA A 283 14.34 -8.22 -4.82
N SER A 284 14.61 -7.03 -4.30
CA SER A 284 14.95 -5.84 -5.04
C SER A 284 16.33 -5.31 -4.64
N LEU A 285 16.87 -4.41 -5.45
CA LEU A 285 18.02 -3.60 -5.08
C LEU A 285 17.64 -2.12 -5.20
N ARG A 286 17.82 -1.36 -4.12
CA ARG A 286 17.64 0.09 -4.12
C ARG A 286 18.98 0.79 -4.35
N VAL A 287 19.01 1.85 -5.17
CA VAL A 287 20.23 2.55 -5.61
C VAL A 287 19.99 4.05 -5.52
N GLY A 288 20.73 4.78 -4.69
CA GLY A 288 20.45 6.21 -4.48
C GLY A 288 21.61 7.05 -3.99
N GLY A 289 21.45 8.37 -4.05
CA GLY A 289 22.44 9.35 -3.61
C GLY A 289 23.71 9.34 -4.45
N ILE A 290 24.72 8.58 -4.00
CA ILE A 290 25.98 8.35 -4.75
C ILE A 290 26.04 6.94 -5.38
N GLY A 291 24.93 6.20 -5.34
CA GLY A 291 24.79 4.84 -5.87
C GLY A 291 24.97 4.73 -7.40
N ARG A 292 25.73 3.72 -7.85
CA ARG A 292 26.07 3.52 -9.26
C ARG A 292 26.01 2.04 -9.67
N LEU A 293 25.44 1.75 -10.84
CA LEU A 293 25.54 0.44 -11.50
C LEU A 293 26.37 0.61 -12.79
N VAL A 294 27.43 -0.20 -12.96
CA VAL A 294 28.42 -0.01 -14.05
C VAL A 294 28.76 -1.32 -14.76
N GLY A 295 28.31 -1.47 -16.00
CA GLY A 295 28.60 -2.61 -16.88
C GLY A 295 27.91 -3.93 -16.51
N VAL A 296 26.85 -3.86 -15.69
CA VAL A 296 26.15 -5.02 -15.11
C VAL A 296 24.84 -5.35 -15.85
N THR A 297 24.37 -6.59 -15.70
CA THR A 297 23.01 -7.01 -16.05
C THR A 297 22.17 -7.17 -14.78
N VAL A 298 20.87 -6.86 -14.82
CA VAL A 298 19.96 -7.08 -13.69
C VAL A 298 18.63 -7.70 -14.13
N ASP A 299 18.31 -8.86 -13.55
CA ASP A 299 17.15 -9.70 -13.88
C ASP A 299 16.01 -9.61 -12.83
N ARG A 300 16.16 -8.73 -11.84
CA ARG A 300 15.22 -8.50 -10.72
C ARG A 300 14.88 -7.01 -10.62
N PRO A 301 13.84 -6.64 -9.83
CA PRO A 301 13.51 -5.24 -9.59
C PRO A 301 14.68 -4.41 -9.08
N VAL A 302 14.95 -3.29 -9.75
CA VAL A 302 15.86 -2.25 -9.30
C VAL A 302 15.08 -0.96 -9.08
N PHE A 303 15.21 -0.43 -7.88
CA PHE A 303 14.66 0.84 -7.46
C PHE A 303 15.78 1.87 -7.49
N VAL A 304 15.63 2.95 -8.26
CA VAL A 304 16.66 3.99 -8.35
C VAL A 304 16.10 5.33 -7.88
N ASP A 305 16.68 5.84 -6.81
CA ASP A 305 16.37 7.11 -6.15
C ASP A 305 17.13 8.27 -6.82
N ASP A 306 16.91 9.49 -6.31
CA ASP A 306 17.60 10.68 -6.79
C ASP A 306 19.13 10.57 -6.65
N GLY A 307 19.84 11.09 -7.66
CA GLY A 307 21.30 11.01 -7.78
C GLY A 307 21.84 9.66 -8.28
N GLY A 308 21.01 8.61 -8.37
CA GLY A 308 21.42 7.29 -8.86
C GLY A 308 21.95 7.31 -10.30
N VAL A 309 22.98 6.50 -10.58
CA VAL A 309 23.68 6.48 -11.87
C VAL A 309 23.68 5.09 -12.51
N LEU A 310 23.34 5.03 -13.80
CA LEU A 310 23.42 3.84 -14.64
C LEU A 310 24.46 4.05 -15.75
N ASP A 311 25.44 3.16 -15.87
CA ASP A 311 26.52 3.22 -16.88
C ASP A 311 26.68 1.87 -17.58
N GLY A 312 26.21 1.75 -18.83
CA GLY A 312 26.27 0.50 -19.59
C GLY A 312 25.50 -0.67 -18.96
N VAL A 313 24.35 -0.38 -18.35
CA VAL A 313 23.55 -1.36 -17.62
C VAL A 313 22.56 -2.06 -18.56
N THR A 314 22.36 -3.37 -18.36
CA THR A 314 21.25 -4.12 -18.97
C THR A 314 20.19 -4.45 -17.92
N VAL A 315 18.94 -4.09 -18.16
CA VAL A 315 17.80 -4.42 -17.28
C VAL A 315 16.84 -5.35 -18.00
N ASN A 316 16.76 -6.60 -17.53
CA ASN A 316 15.79 -7.59 -17.99
C ASN A 316 14.54 -7.64 -17.09
N GLY A 317 14.66 -7.19 -15.84
CA GLY A 317 13.56 -7.09 -14.88
C GLY A 317 12.83 -5.73 -14.91
N LEU A 318 12.32 -5.32 -13.74
CA LEU A 318 11.76 -3.99 -13.53
C LEU A 318 12.86 -2.99 -13.15
N LEU A 319 12.93 -1.85 -13.84
CA LEU A 319 13.54 -0.61 -13.34
C LEU A 319 12.40 0.28 -12.87
N ARG A 320 12.51 0.91 -11.69
CA ARG A 320 11.53 1.91 -11.23
C ARG A 320 12.24 3.14 -10.67
N VAL A 321 11.74 4.30 -11.06
CA VAL A 321 12.36 5.62 -10.83
C VAL A 321 11.27 6.59 -10.34
N GLY A 322 11.52 7.32 -9.25
CA GLY A 322 10.54 8.25 -8.67
C GLY A 322 9.37 7.55 -7.99
N PHE A 323 9.65 6.82 -6.91
CA PHE A 323 8.66 6.05 -6.13
C PHE A 323 8.70 6.36 -4.63
N ASP A 324 9.65 7.19 -4.18
CA ASP A 324 9.71 7.67 -2.81
C ASP A 324 8.80 8.87 -2.64
N ASN A 325 7.72 8.72 -1.87
CA ASN A 325 6.69 9.75 -1.63
C ASN A 325 7.26 11.20 -1.54
N PHE A 326 6.90 12.03 -2.51
CA PHE A 326 7.28 13.45 -2.65
C PHE A 326 8.75 13.79 -2.99
N VAL A 327 9.59 12.82 -3.38
CA VAL A 327 10.96 13.05 -3.86
C VAL A 327 11.04 12.91 -5.39
N ASP A 328 11.07 14.04 -6.09
CA ASP A 328 11.38 14.09 -7.52
C ASP A 328 12.76 13.45 -7.77
N THR A 329 12.80 12.48 -8.68
CA THR A 329 13.94 11.57 -8.84
C THR A 329 14.56 11.70 -10.23
N TYR A 330 15.83 12.08 -10.26
CA TYR A 330 16.61 12.26 -11.48
C TYR A 330 17.73 11.23 -11.57
N VAL A 331 17.58 10.27 -12.48
CA VAL A 331 18.55 9.19 -12.70
C VAL A 331 19.42 9.50 -13.90
N ALA A 332 20.73 9.53 -13.69
CA ALA A 332 21.70 9.82 -14.74
C ALA A 332 22.10 8.53 -15.48
N VAL A 333 21.81 8.45 -16.78
CA VAL A 333 22.38 7.42 -17.66
C VAL A 333 23.62 8.00 -18.34
N ILE A 334 24.78 7.39 -18.13
CA ILE A 334 26.09 7.89 -18.56
C ILE A 334 26.91 6.80 -19.27
N GLY A 335 28.08 7.18 -19.78
CA GLY A 335 29.06 6.25 -20.37
C GLY A 335 28.62 5.67 -21.71
N ALA A 336 29.57 5.21 -22.54
CA ALA A 336 29.29 4.83 -23.94
C ALA A 336 28.41 3.58 -24.11
N GLY A 337 28.14 2.83 -23.02
CA GLY A 337 27.25 1.66 -23.04
C GLY A 337 25.76 1.99 -22.93
N GLY A 338 25.39 3.21 -22.50
CA GLY A 338 24.00 3.65 -22.36
C GLY A 338 23.17 2.77 -21.40
N LEU A 339 21.93 2.50 -21.78
CA LEU A 339 21.01 1.60 -21.07
C LEU A 339 20.40 0.62 -22.09
N THR A 340 20.46 -0.68 -21.78
CA THR A 340 19.74 -1.72 -22.51
C THR A 340 18.56 -2.19 -21.67
N LEU A 341 17.34 -1.93 -22.12
CA LEU A 341 16.10 -2.24 -21.42
C LEU A 341 15.35 -3.33 -22.18
N ASN A 342 15.28 -4.53 -21.60
CA ASN A 342 14.50 -5.66 -22.12
C ASN A 342 13.22 -5.91 -21.29
N GLY A 343 13.20 -5.47 -20.03
CA GLY A 343 12.01 -5.46 -19.17
C GLY A 343 11.26 -4.12 -19.19
N THR A 344 10.76 -3.68 -18.03
CA THR A 344 9.96 -2.44 -17.92
C THR A 344 10.69 -1.39 -17.09
N ALA A 345 10.63 -0.11 -17.50
CA ALA A 345 11.06 1.05 -16.75
C ALA A 345 9.85 1.90 -16.32
N ASP A 346 9.39 1.75 -15.08
CA ASP A 346 8.33 2.55 -14.46
C ASP A 346 8.88 3.92 -14.06
N LEU A 347 8.32 5.00 -14.62
CA LEU A 347 8.72 6.37 -14.32
C LEU A 347 7.60 7.13 -13.60
N GLY A 348 7.87 7.47 -12.34
CA GLY A 348 7.01 8.19 -11.41
C GLY A 348 5.94 7.32 -10.77
N ARG A 349 5.67 7.52 -9.48
CA ARG A 349 4.55 7.02 -8.68
C ARG A 349 4.40 7.91 -7.44
N ASP A 350 3.32 7.74 -6.68
CA ASP A 350 3.26 8.20 -5.29
C ASP A 350 3.63 9.69 -5.12
N PHE A 351 3.08 10.51 -6.03
CA PHE A 351 3.30 11.96 -6.20
C PHE A 351 4.70 12.40 -6.66
N SER A 352 5.63 11.48 -6.84
CA SER A 352 7.02 11.72 -7.24
C SER A 352 7.26 11.55 -8.73
N ARG A 353 8.02 12.48 -9.32
CA ARG A 353 8.42 12.40 -10.74
C ARG A 353 9.55 11.41 -10.93
N GLY A 354 9.45 10.56 -11.93
CA GLY A 354 10.55 9.72 -12.42
C GLY A 354 11.16 10.29 -13.69
N GLN A 355 12.47 10.57 -13.70
CA GLN A 355 13.16 11.06 -14.88
C GLN A 355 14.44 10.27 -15.19
N LEU A 356 14.53 9.77 -16.43
CA LEU A 356 15.76 9.20 -17.01
C LEU A 356 16.47 10.25 -17.86
N SER A 357 17.67 10.65 -17.43
CA SER A 357 18.47 11.71 -18.06
C SER A 357 19.75 11.15 -18.67
N PHE A 358 19.80 11.09 -20.00
CA PHE A 358 20.92 10.54 -20.76
C PHE A 358 21.98 11.61 -21.02
N THR A 359 23.20 11.40 -20.52
CA THR A 359 24.32 12.33 -20.71
C THR A 359 25.16 11.94 -21.92
N GLY A 360 25.35 12.90 -22.83
CA GLY A 360 26.09 12.69 -24.09
C GLY A 360 25.21 12.17 -25.23
N SER A 361 25.83 11.56 -26.24
CA SER A 361 25.12 10.86 -27.31
C SER A 361 24.99 9.38 -26.95
N GLN A 362 23.76 8.92 -26.76
CA GLN A 362 23.41 7.64 -26.15
C GLN A 362 22.28 6.96 -26.91
N THR A 363 22.19 5.64 -26.77
CA THR A 363 21.05 4.85 -27.27
C THR A 363 20.40 4.10 -26.11
N LEU A 364 19.07 4.20 -26.00
CA LEU A 364 18.25 3.30 -25.20
C LEU A 364 17.95 2.07 -26.08
N ASN A 365 18.69 0.99 -25.84
CA ASN A 365 18.64 -0.27 -26.59
C ASN A 365 17.70 -1.28 -25.93
N GLY A 366 17.39 -2.37 -26.63
CA GLY A 366 16.65 -3.52 -26.09
C GLY A 366 15.25 -3.68 -26.68
N THR A 367 14.44 -4.51 -26.04
CA THR A 367 13.07 -4.89 -26.46
C THR A 367 11.98 -4.54 -25.44
N GLY A 368 12.35 -3.78 -24.40
CA GLY A 368 11.51 -3.47 -23.25
C GLY A 368 10.62 -2.24 -23.42
N SER A 369 9.98 -1.83 -22.33
CA SER A 369 9.05 -0.70 -22.30
C SER A 369 9.38 0.34 -21.24
N VAL A 370 9.26 1.62 -21.55
CA VAL A 370 9.23 2.73 -20.58
C VAL A 370 7.78 3.11 -20.34
N VAL A 371 7.34 3.21 -19.09
CA VAL A 371 5.95 3.48 -18.71
C VAL A 371 5.87 4.71 -17.81
N PHE A 372 5.16 5.74 -18.24
CA PHE A 372 4.85 6.92 -17.45
C PHE A 372 3.57 6.72 -16.62
N SER A 373 3.62 7.00 -15.32
CA SER A 373 2.41 7.03 -14.48
C SER A 373 1.57 8.29 -14.69
N GLY A 374 0.52 8.46 -13.88
CA GLY A 374 -0.32 9.66 -13.86
C GLY A 374 0.36 10.93 -13.33
N VAL A 375 1.54 10.82 -12.69
CA VAL A 375 2.27 11.98 -12.14
C VAL A 375 2.72 12.92 -13.26
N SER A 376 2.60 14.24 -13.06
CA SER A 376 2.98 15.24 -14.05
C SER A 376 4.50 15.44 -14.15
N ASP A 377 5.02 15.58 -15.38
CA ASP A 377 6.46 15.76 -15.69
C ASP A 377 7.38 14.57 -15.38
N ASN A 378 6.89 13.32 -15.56
CA ASN A 378 7.79 12.19 -15.82
C ASN A 378 8.56 12.41 -17.14
N GLY A 379 9.81 11.94 -17.24
CA GLY A 379 10.72 12.38 -18.30
C GLY A 379 11.68 11.31 -18.85
N LEU A 380 11.82 11.29 -20.17
CA LEU A 380 12.83 10.49 -20.89
C LEU A 380 13.58 11.41 -21.88
N TYR A 381 14.82 11.81 -21.58
CA TYR A 381 15.50 12.85 -22.38
C TYR A 381 17.03 12.78 -22.36
N ALA A 382 17.67 13.42 -23.35
CA ALA A 382 19.10 13.74 -23.31
C ALA A 382 19.37 15.08 -22.62
N ALA A 383 20.33 15.10 -21.71
CA ALA A 383 20.80 16.28 -21.01
C ALA A 383 21.74 17.14 -21.87
N GLY A 384 21.71 18.46 -21.64
CA GLY A 384 22.59 19.42 -22.31
C GLY A 384 22.42 19.40 -23.83
N SER A 385 23.53 19.30 -24.57
CA SER A 385 23.60 19.15 -26.03
C SER A 385 23.69 17.69 -26.50
N GLY A 386 23.39 16.72 -25.63
CA GLY A 386 23.40 15.30 -25.96
C GLY A 386 22.37 14.87 -26.99
N THR A 387 22.44 13.61 -27.43
CA THR A 387 21.46 12.99 -28.32
C THR A 387 20.97 11.67 -27.72
N LEU A 388 19.68 11.53 -27.47
CA LEU A 388 19.05 10.26 -27.08
C LEU A 388 18.47 9.59 -28.33
N THR A 389 18.93 8.38 -28.65
CA THR A 389 18.32 7.52 -29.66
C THR A 389 17.48 6.45 -28.95
N ILE A 390 16.18 6.41 -29.19
CA ILE A 390 15.30 5.33 -28.69
C ILE A 390 15.32 4.21 -29.74
N GLY A 391 15.76 3.01 -29.33
CA GLY A 391 15.88 1.85 -30.21
C GLY A 391 14.54 1.35 -30.76
N SER A 392 14.57 0.67 -31.91
CA SER A 392 13.35 0.22 -32.60
C SER A 392 12.56 -0.88 -31.89
N GLY A 393 13.19 -1.59 -30.93
CA GLY A 393 12.51 -2.54 -30.06
C GLY A 393 11.84 -1.93 -28.82
N ILE A 394 12.02 -0.63 -28.57
CA ILE A 394 11.54 0.04 -27.35
C ILE A 394 10.15 0.63 -27.56
N THR A 395 9.27 0.43 -26.57
CA THR A 395 7.99 1.11 -26.44
C THR A 395 8.01 2.09 -25.29
N VAL A 396 7.72 3.37 -25.53
CA VAL A 396 7.44 4.36 -24.49
C VAL A 396 5.93 4.55 -24.40
N SER A 397 5.33 4.43 -23.22
CA SER A 397 3.87 4.50 -23.07
C SER A 397 3.44 5.07 -21.73
N GLY A 398 2.14 5.16 -21.48
CA GLY A 398 1.57 5.56 -20.20
C GLY A 398 0.79 6.87 -20.23
N LEU A 399 0.51 7.40 -19.04
CA LEU A 399 -0.42 8.51 -18.84
C LEU A 399 0.27 9.87 -19.05
N SER A 400 1.11 10.31 -18.10
CA SER A 400 1.58 11.70 -18.04
C SER A 400 3.11 11.77 -18.09
N GLY A 401 3.66 12.35 -19.16
CA GLY A 401 5.12 12.49 -19.29
C GLY A 401 5.61 13.26 -20.50
N PHE A 402 6.93 13.35 -20.63
CA PHE A 402 7.58 13.99 -21.78
C PHE A 402 8.77 13.18 -22.32
N VAL A 403 9.00 13.31 -23.63
CA VAL A 403 10.13 12.69 -24.33
C VAL A 403 10.96 13.76 -25.04
N GLY A 404 12.26 13.80 -24.76
CA GLY A 404 13.17 14.89 -25.15
C GLY A 404 13.10 16.11 -24.22
N ASN A 405 14.10 16.99 -24.25
CA ASN A 405 14.12 18.23 -23.45
C ASN A 405 15.02 19.32 -24.07
N THR A 406 16.27 19.47 -23.61
CA THR A 406 17.26 20.39 -24.22
C THR A 406 18.10 19.70 -25.30
N GLY A 407 18.42 18.41 -25.10
CA GLY A 407 19.16 17.61 -26.07
C GLY A 407 18.30 17.13 -27.24
N LYS A 408 18.96 16.63 -28.29
CA LYS A 408 18.30 16.01 -29.44
C LYS A 408 17.69 14.66 -29.04
N THR A 409 16.53 14.33 -29.59
CA THR A 409 15.93 12.99 -29.45
C THR A 409 15.61 12.41 -30.83
N ILE A 410 15.97 11.15 -31.04
CA ILE A 410 15.68 10.37 -32.25
C ILE A 410 14.86 9.16 -31.82
N ASN A 411 13.58 9.08 -32.21
CA ASN A 411 12.75 7.92 -31.94
C ASN A 411 12.77 6.92 -33.11
N ASN A 412 13.33 5.73 -32.92
CA ASN A 412 13.19 4.62 -33.87
C ASN A 412 12.13 3.59 -33.41
N GLY A 413 11.69 3.66 -32.16
CA GLY A 413 10.71 2.75 -31.56
C GLY A 413 9.28 3.30 -31.59
N LEU A 414 8.46 2.85 -30.65
CA LEU A 414 7.07 3.26 -30.49
C LEU A 414 6.95 4.24 -29.32
N ILE A 415 6.23 5.35 -29.49
CA ILE A 415 5.74 6.18 -28.38
C ILE A 415 4.21 6.20 -28.42
N HIS A 416 3.55 5.72 -27.37
CA HIS A 416 2.11 5.47 -27.32
C HIS A 416 1.44 6.11 -26.10
N SER A 417 0.68 7.19 -26.30
CA SER A 417 -0.17 7.75 -25.23
C SER A 417 -1.48 6.97 -25.10
N ASN A 418 -1.79 6.50 -23.89
CA ASN A 418 -3.00 5.74 -23.56
C ASN A 418 -3.76 6.32 -22.34
N GLY A 419 -4.97 5.79 -22.08
CA GLY A 419 -5.67 5.97 -20.80
C GLY A 419 -6.08 7.39 -20.40
N GLY A 420 -6.31 8.31 -21.35
CA GLY A 420 -6.71 9.69 -21.05
C GLY A 420 -5.55 10.64 -20.70
N GLY A 421 -4.32 10.13 -20.59
CA GLY A 421 -3.13 10.92 -20.26
C GLY A 421 -2.62 11.81 -21.39
N THR A 422 -1.51 12.52 -21.15
CA THR A 422 -0.79 13.29 -22.19
C THR A 422 0.72 13.00 -22.18
N ILE A 423 1.24 12.52 -23.32
CA ILE A 423 2.69 12.44 -23.59
C ILE A 423 3.09 13.62 -24.49
N THR A 424 4.11 14.38 -24.09
CA THR A 424 4.58 15.58 -24.83
C THR A 424 5.99 15.39 -25.39
N THR A 425 6.25 15.64 -26.68
CA THR A 425 7.63 15.75 -27.17
C THR A 425 8.21 17.13 -26.84
N ARG A 426 9.47 17.22 -26.47
CA ARG A 426 10.18 18.50 -26.22
C ARG A 426 11.57 18.49 -26.88
N GLY A 427 12.14 19.67 -27.08
CA GLY A 427 13.46 19.85 -27.68
C GLY A 427 13.50 19.61 -29.19
N THR A 428 14.70 19.32 -29.70
CA THR A 428 14.93 18.92 -31.10
C THR A 428 14.53 17.46 -31.26
N PHE A 429 13.32 17.19 -31.75
CA PHE A 429 12.77 15.84 -31.87
C PHE A 429 12.70 15.36 -33.33
N THR A 430 13.21 14.16 -33.58
CA THR A 430 13.16 13.48 -34.89
C THR A 430 12.47 12.12 -34.72
N ASN A 431 11.37 11.87 -35.43
CA ASN A 431 10.66 10.58 -35.39
C ASN A 431 10.95 9.74 -36.65
N ILE A 432 11.49 8.55 -36.49
CA ILE A 432 11.72 7.54 -37.54
C ILE A 432 10.78 6.32 -37.32
N GLY A 433 10.42 6.02 -36.07
CA GLY A 433 9.49 4.95 -35.69
C GLY A 433 8.01 5.37 -35.69
N GLU A 434 7.24 4.85 -34.72
CA GLU A 434 5.79 5.07 -34.61
C GLU A 434 5.44 6.03 -33.46
N LEU A 435 4.50 6.94 -33.74
CA LEU A 435 3.85 7.81 -32.76
C LEU A 435 2.35 7.49 -32.70
N ARG A 436 1.87 6.99 -31.56
CA ARG A 436 0.50 6.45 -31.39
C ARG A 436 -0.29 7.14 -30.27
N ALA A 437 -1.60 7.29 -30.47
CA ALA A 437 -2.55 7.70 -29.44
C ALA A 437 -3.76 6.73 -29.40
N THR A 438 -4.20 6.36 -28.19
CA THR A 438 -5.41 5.52 -28.00
C THR A 438 -6.07 5.87 -26.68
N GLY A 439 -7.15 6.65 -26.72
CA GLY A 439 -7.80 7.26 -25.55
C GLY A 439 -6.99 8.35 -24.83
N GLY A 440 -5.67 8.46 -25.08
CA GLY A 440 -4.80 9.53 -24.57
C GLY A 440 -4.43 10.58 -25.64
N THR A 441 -3.68 11.60 -25.23
CA THR A 441 -3.17 12.68 -26.09
C THR A 441 -1.66 12.59 -26.30
N LEU A 442 -1.21 12.63 -27.55
CA LEU A 442 0.19 12.84 -27.90
C LEU A 442 0.38 14.28 -28.41
N ASP A 443 1.12 15.12 -27.67
CA ASP A 443 1.41 16.51 -28.04
C ASP A 443 2.83 16.64 -28.61
N ALA A 444 2.93 16.58 -29.93
CA ALA A 444 4.17 16.71 -30.68
C ALA A 444 4.57 18.19 -30.82
N ARG A 445 5.61 18.61 -30.09
CA ARG A 445 6.17 19.97 -30.14
C ARG A 445 7.56 19.95 -30.79
N ASN A 446 7.88 21.03 -31.52
CA ASN A 446 9.20 21.33 -32.09
C ASN A 446 9.77 20.18 -32.95
N LEU A 447 8.96 19.66 -33.87
CA LEU A 447 9.37 18.52 -34.68
C LEU A 447 10.30 18.98 -35.82
N THR A 448 11.57 18.59 -35.72
CA THR A 448 12.63 18.97 -36.67
C THR A 448 12.98 17.80 -37.58
N ASN A 449 12.67 17.92 -38.87
CA ASN A 449 12.77 16.81 -39.81
C ASN A 449 14.06 16.81 -40.66
N LEU A 450 15.18 17.16 -40.03
CA LEU A 450 16.51 17.04 -40.62
C LEU A 450 17.34 16.04 -39.78
N ASP A 451 17.68 14.91 -40.40
CA ASP A 451 18.95 14.27 -40.07
C ASP A 451 20.10 15.21 -40.47
N GLY A 452 21.34 14.90 -40.10
CA GLY A 452 22.48 15.78 -40.41
C GLY A 452 22.77 15.95 -41.92
N ASN A 453 22.02 15.25 -42.79
CA ASN A 453 22.26 15.12 -44.22
C ASN A 453 21.09 15.60 -45.10
N GLY A 454 19.94 15.95 -44.52
CA GLY A 454 18.80 16.54 -45.23
C GLY A 454 17.88 15.57 -45.97
N VAL A 455 17.71 14.33 -45.47
CA VAL A 455 16.85 13.32 -46.10
C VAL A 455 15.43 13.32 -45.51
N LEU A 456 14.41 13.23 -46.38
CA LEU A 456 13.00 13.17 -46.01
C LEU A 456 12.64 11.84 -45.32
N ASN A 457 11.81 11.95 -44.28
CA ASN A 457 11.66 10.95 -43.22
C ASN A 457 10.45 10.00 -43.43
N GLY A 458 10.40 8.88 -42.71
CA GLY A 458 9.50 7.74 -42.98
C GLY A 458 8.64 7.24 -41.80
N GLY A 459 8.61 7.96 -40.67
CA GLY A 459 7.86 7.55 -39.47
C GLY A 459 6.33 7.54 -39.64
N THR A 460 5.66 6.73 -38.83
CA THR A 460 4.20 6.50 -38.89
C THR A 460 3.47 7.17 -37.72
N TYR A 461 2.28 7.71 -37.99
CA TYR A 461 1.41 8.36 -37.00
C TYR A 461 0.03 7.70 -36.98
N THR A 462 -0.38 7.19 -35.82
CA THR A 462 -1.60 6.38 -35.66
C THR A 462 -2.47 6.89 -34.52
N SER A 463 -3.76 7.14 -34.77
CA SER A 463 -4.72 7.45 -33.70
C SER A 463 -6.01 6.64 -33.85
N ASN A 464 -6.44 6.04 -32.74
CA ASN A 464 -7.60 5.14 -32.61
C ASN A 464 -8.39 5.46 -31.33
N ALA A 465 -9.65 5.00 -31.21
CA ALA A 465 -10.50 4.99 -30.00
C ALA A 465 -10.32 6.20 -29.06
N ASN A 466 -10.95 7.33 -29.37
CA ASN A 466 -10.86 8.62 -28.66
C ASN A 466 -9.45 9.23 -28.53
N GLY A 467 -8.43 8.65 -29.17
CA GLY A 467 -7.06 9.16 -29.13
C GLY A 467 -6.89 10.50 -29.85
N GLN A 468 -6.03 11.37 -29.31
CA GLN A 468 -5.69 12.66 -29.92
C GLN A 468 -4.19 12.75 -30.27
N ILE A 469 -3.87 13.15 -31.49
CA ILE A 469 -2.53 13.63 -31.85
C ILE A 469 -2.61 15.14 -32.07
N ARG A 470 -1.81 15.90 -31.32
CA ARG A 470 -1.72 17.35 -31.41
C ARG A 470 -0.34 17.75 -31.90
N PHE A 471 -0.31 18.71 -32.81
CA PHE A 471 0.88 19.50 -33.12
C PHE A 471 0.63 20.92 -32.61
N SER A 472 1.45 21.39 -31.67
CA SER A 472 1.21 22.66 -30.95
C SER A 472 2.33 23.69 -31.07
N ARG A 473 3.39 23.39 -31.82
CA ARG A 473 4.55 24.26 -32.10
C ARG A 473 5.09 23.97 -33.50
N GLU A 474 6.14 24.69 -33.89
CA GLU A 474 6.76 24.66 -35.22
C GLU A 474 7.03 23.23 -35.73
N ILE A 475 6.67 23.01 -37.00
CA ILE A 475 6.94 21.81 -37.79
C ILE A 475 7.78 22.23 -38.99
N THR A 476 9.03 21.78 -39.06
CA THR A 476 9.88 22.04 -40.23
C THR A 476 9.83 20.82 -41.16
N ALA A 477 8.89 20.86 -42.12
CA ALA A 477 8.65 19.89 -43.19
C ALA A 477 8.44 18.42 -42.77
N LEU A 478 7.19 17.96 -42.66
CA LEU A 478 6.86 16.52 -42.52
C LEU A 478 6.79 15.84 -43.89
N ALA A 479 7.54 14.75 -44.08
CA ALA A 479 7.08 13.61 -44.87
C ALA A 479 6.73 12.50 -43.86
N ALA A 480 5.49 12.02 -43.90
CA ALA A 480 4.95 11.09 -42.91
C ALA A 480 3.66 10.47 -43.41
N ASN A 481 3.43 9.20 -43.07
CA ASN A 481 2.17 8.52 -43.32
C ASN A 481 1.27 8.67 -42.10
N PHE A 482 0.12 9.33 -42.28
CA PHE A 482 -0.92 9.48 -41.25
C PHE A 482 -2.07 8.52 -41.50
N THR A 483 -2.34 7.66 -40.53
CA THR A 483 -3.46 6.71 -40.55
C THR A 483 -4.36 6.94 -39.33
N LEU A 484 -5.61 7.36 -39.55
CA LEU A 484 -6.61 7.44 -38.48
C LEU A 484 -7.58 6.28 -38.65
N GLY A 485 -7.44 5.24 -37.81
CA GLY A 485 -8.16 3.98 -37.95
C GLY A 485 -9.58 3.99 -37.40
N ASP A 486 -9.97 5.04 -36.68
CA ASP A 486 -11.20 5.09 -35.90
C ASP A 486 -11.98 6.41 -36.14
N PRO A 487 -13.32 6.38 -36.30
CA PRO A 487 -14.16 7.58 -36.39
C PRO A 487 -14.03 8.58 -35.23
N SER A 488 -13.68 8.11 -34.03
CA SER A 488 -13.51 8.92 -32.82
C SER A 488 -12.11 9.55 -32.68
N ALA A 489 -11.13 9.09 -33.48
CA ALA A 489 -9.76 9.61 -33.42
C ALA A 489 -9.69 11.06 -33.90
N THR A 490 -8.87 11.90 -33.25
CA THR A 490 -8.71 13.32 -33.63
C THR A 490 -7.25 13.70 -33.87
N VAL A 491 -6.98 14.41 -34.97
CA VAL A 491 -5.73 15.16 -35.19
C VAL A 491 -6.00 16.65 -35.11
N VAL A 492 -5.15 17.39 -34.39
CA VAL A 492 -5.19 18.86 -34.32
C VAL A 492 -3.85 19.45 -34.70
N VAL A 493 -3.82 20.22 -35.80
CA VAL A 493 -2.64 21.00 -36.20
C VAL A 493 -2.87 22.46 -35.80
N ASN A 494 -2.00 23.00 -34.95
CA ASN A 494 -1.94 24.42 -34.61
C ASN A 494 -0.52 24.91 -34.95
N ASN A 495 -0.31 25.43 -36.16
CA ASN A 495 0.94 26.11 -36.49
C ASN A 495 0.86 27.57 -36.02
N THR A 496 1.93 28.07 -35.39
CA THR A 496 2.04 29.45 -34.92
C THR A 496 2.72 30.39 -35.91
N THR A 497 3.22 29.85 -37.04
CA THR A 497 3.98 30.59 -38.04
C THR A 497 3.29 30.54 -39.40
N ALA A 498 2.77 31.67 -39.88
CA ALA A 498 2.12 31.79 -41.18
C ALA A 498 3.11 31.54 -42.34
N GLY A 499 2.67 30.86 -43.41
CA GLY A 499 3.48 30.64 -44.62
C GLY A 499 4.42 29.41 -44.60
N ALA A 500 4.44 28.60 -43.53
CA ALA A 500 5.28 27.41 -43.46
C ALA A 500 4.67 26.21 -44.20
N PHE A 501 5.15 25.93 -45.42
CA PHE A 501 4.67 24.82 -46.26
C PHE A 501 5.08 23.45 -45.69
N VAL A 502 4.10 22.64 -45.27
CA VAL A 502 4.29 21.27 -44.77
C VAL A 502 3.81 20.26 -45.83
N PRO A 503 4.68 19.51 -46.53
CA PRO A 503 4.31 18.64 -47.65
C PRO A 503 4.08 17.16 -47.27
N LEU A 504 2.88 16.79 -46.82
CA LEU A 504 2.56 15.40 -46.48
C LEU A 504 2.28 14.54 -47.73
N THR A 505 2.76 13.30 -47.70
CA THR A 505 2.68 12.33 -48.82
C THR A 505 1.28 11.75 -49.02
N GLY A 506 0.55 11.53 -47.92
CA GLY A 506 -0.85 11.10 -47.95
C GLY A 506 -1.48 11.03 -46.56
N ILE A 507 -2.78 11.30 -46.48
CA ILE A 507 -3.60 11.10 -45.28
C ILE A 507 -4.80 10.23 -45.64
N THR A 508 -5.09 9.22 -44.81
CA THR A 508 -6.38 8.53 -44.80
C THR A 508 -7.05 8.73 -43.44
N THR A 509 -8.23 9.37 -43.41
CA THR A 509 -8.97 9.61 -42.17
C THR A 509 -10.24 8.76 -42.09
N ALA A 510 -10.42 7.98 -41.02
CA ALA A 510 -11.76 7.56 -40.58
C ALA A 510 -12.37 8.58 -39.58
N GLY A 511 -11.53 9.24 -38.79
CA GLY A 511 -11.92 10.22 -37.76
C GLY A 511 -11.74 11.70 -38.15
N ALA A 512 -11.54 12.56 -37.15
CA ALA A 512 -11.52 14.02 -37.29
C ALA A 512 -10.12 14.61 -37.52
N LEU A 513 -9.94 15.43 -38.56
CA LEU A 513 -8.74 16.24 -38.82
C LEU A 513 -9.11 17.73 -38.70
N ASN A 514 -8.50 18.43 -37.75
CA ASN A 514 -8.78 19.84 -37.46
C ASN A 514 -7.53 20.71 -37.66
N LEU A 515 -7.56 21.63 -38.63
CA LEU A 515 -6.52 22.65 -38.82
C LEU A 515 -6.95 23.96 -38.17
N ARG A 516 -6.09 24.58 -37.35
CA ARG A 516 -6.42 25.80 -36.59
C ARG A 516 -5.33 26.87 -36.75
N GLY A 517 -5.74 28.15 -36.69
CA GLY A 517 -4.85 29.28 -36.41
C GLY A 517 -3.93 29.73 -37.55
N GLY A 518 -4.42 29.86 -38.78
CA GLY A 518 -3.58 30.39 -39.88
C GLY A 518 -2.54 29.41 -40.42
N THR A 519 -2.84 28.11 -40.34
CA THR A 519 -1.93 27.03 -40.78
C THR A 519 -2.03 26.80 -42.29
N ASP A 520 -0.90 26.81 -43.00
CA ASP A 520 -0.80 26.40 -44.41
C ASP A 520 -0.30 24.95 -44.51
N LEU A 521 -1.12 24.03 -45.03
CA LEU A 521 -0.80 22.59 -45.17
C LEU A 521 -0.76 22.18 -46.64
N GLY A 522 0.30 21.50 -47.07
CA GLY A 522 0.45 20.94 -48.43
C GLY A 522 0.29 19.42 -48.44
N LEU A 523 -0.57 18.87 -49.29
CA LEU A 523 -0.80 17.43 -49.40
C LEU A 523 -0.63 16.96 -50.85
N SER A 524 0.15 15.89 -51.09
CA SER A 524 0.17 15.24 -52.42
C SER A 524 -1.00 14.27 -52.62
N SER A 525 -1.68 13.83 -51.56
CA SER A 525 -2.96 13.14 -51.64
C SER A 525 -3.74 13.21 -50.33
N LEU A 526 -5.06 13.11 -50.39
CA LEU A 526 -5.94 13.09 -49.22
C LEU A 526 -7.18 12.22 -49.49
N THR A 527 -7.40 11.21 -48.64
CA THR A 527 -8.65 10.45 -48.59
C THR A 527 -9.36 10.74 -47.27
N ASN A 528 -10.43 11.51 -47.28
CA ASN A 528 -11.23 11.82 -46.09
C ASN A 528 -12.47 10.94 -46.02
N GLN A 529 -12.58 10.07 -45.02
CA GLN A 529 -13.80 9.29 -44.72
C GLN A 529 -14.49 9.74 -43.42
N GLY A 530 -13.80 10.55 -42.60
CA GLY A 530 -14.32 11.16 -41.37
C GLY A 530 -14.65 12.65 -41.52
N THR A 531 -14.28 13.48 -40.53
CA THR A 531 -14.55 14.92 -40.53
C THR A 531 -13.29 15.75 -40.73
N LEU A 532 -13.23 16.59 -41.77
CA LEU A 532 -12.15 17.56 -41.97
C LEU A 532 -12.65 18.98 -41.65
N SER A 533 -12.03 19.66 -40.69
CA SER A 533 -12.37 21.05 -40.32
C SER A 533 -11.22 22.02 -40.57
N LEU A 534 -11.48 23.12 -41.29
CA LEU A 534 -10.54 24.24 -41.49
C LEU A 534 -10.95 25.46 -40.65
N GLY A 535 -10.10 25.86 -39.71
CA GLY A 535 -10.26 27.10 -38.94
C GLY A 535 -9.87 28.35 -39.74
N VAL A 536 -10.33 29.53 -39.28
CA VAL A 536 -10.06 30.83 -39.89
C VAL A 536 -8.58 31.05 -40.20
N GLY A 537 -8.31 31.58 -41.40
CA GLY A 537 -6.96 31.85 -41.91
C GLY A 537 -6.17 30.64 -42.41
N SER A 538 -6.62 29.40 -42.23
CA SER A 538 -5.85 28.20 -42.62
C SER A 538 -6.00 27.88 -44.11
N VAL A 539 -4.90 27.53 -44.80
CA VAL A 539 -4.91 27.10 -46.21
C VAL A 539 -4.58 25.61 -46.31
N LEU A 540 -5.31 24.90 -47.16
CA LEU A 540 -5.02 23.53 -47.55
C LEU A 540 -4.73 23.48 -49.06
N SER A 541 -3.52 23.12 -49.43
CA SER A 541 -3.02 23.06 -50.81
C SER A 541 -2.80 21.62 -51.24
N LEU A 542 -3.45 21.19 -52.33
CA LEU A 542 -3.40 19.82 -52.84
C LEU A 542 -2.70 19.77 -54.20
N THR A 543 -1.64 18.97 -54.28
CA THR A 543 -0.86 18.74 -55.52
C THR A 543 -1.16 17.39 -56.20
N GLY A 544 -2.12 16.63 -55.67
CA GLY A 544 -2.58 15.37 -56.25
C GLY A 544 -4.01 15.01 -55.83
N ALA A 545 -4.31 13.70 -55.76
CA ALA A 545 -5.70 13.21 -55.65
C ALA A 545 -6.38 13.52 -54.31
N PHE A 546 -7.65 13.95 -54.38
CA PHE A 546 -8.52 14.21 -53.23
C PHE A 546 -9.81 13.37 -53.35
N ASP A 547 -10.04 12.46 -52.39
CA ASP A 547 -11.22 11.60 -52.32
C ASP A 547 -11.97 11.90 -51.02
N ASN A 548 -13.14 12.55 -51.10
CA ASN A 548 -13.92 12.94 -49.93
C ASN A 548 -15.21 12.11 -49.79
N ARG A 549 -15.13 11.10 -48.93
CA ARG A 549 -16.25 10.21 -48.55
C ARG A 549 -16.89 10.61 -47.22
N GLY A 550 -16.32 11.58 -46.51
CA GLY A 550 -16.80 12.10 -45.22
C GLY A 550 -17.22 13.59 -45.25
N THR A 551 -17.34 14.18 -44.06
CA THR A 551 -17.77 15.57 -43.85
C THR A 551 -16.62 16.57 -43.99
N PHE A 552 -16.88 17.73 -44.60
CA PHE A 552 -15.93 18.83 -44.73
C PHE A 552 -16.52 20.13 -44.19
N ASN A 553 -15.92 20.68 -43.14
CA ASN A 553 -16.33 21.88 -42.43
C ASN A 553 -15.31 23.01 -42.64
N THR A 554 -15.80 24.25 -42.81
CA THR A 554 -14.98 25.46 -42.68
C THR A 554 -15.56 26.32 -41.56
N GLN A 555 -14.74 26.72 -40.60
CA GLN A 555 -15.20 27.42 -39.41
C GLN A 555 -15.21 28.93 -39.67
N ILE A 556 -16.40 29.51 -39.71
CA ILE A 556 -16.61 30.97 -39.76
C ILE A 556 -16.88 31.45 -38.33
N SER A 557 -15.86 31.95 -37.63
CA SER A 557 -16.06 32.56 -36.31
C SER A 557 -16.50 34.02 -36.47
N GLY A 558 -17.70 34.36 -35.98
CA GLY A 558 -18.20 35.74 -35.95
C GLY A 558 -17.35 36.65 -35.06
N GLY A 559 -16.33 37.28 -35.63
CA GLY A 559 -15.47 38.26 -34.98
C GLY A 559 -15.01 39.30 -35.99
N SER A 560 -15.10 40.58 -35.62
CA SER A 560 -14.91 41.72 -36.53
C SER A 560 -13.43 42.02 -36.83
N ALA A 561 -12.78 41.15 -37.60
CA ALA A 561 -11.44 41.37 -38.15
C ALA A 561 -11.31 40.74 -39.54
N ALA A 562 -10.62 41.42 -40.46
CA ALA A 562 -10.46 41.02 -41.86
C ALA A 562 -9.44 39.88 -42.07
N GLY A 563 -9.64 38.75 -41.37
CA GLY A 563 -8.93 37.50 -41.60
C GLY A 563 -9.64 36.65 -42.67
N GLY A 564 -8.90 36.16 -43.66
CA GLY A 564 -9.48 35.37 -44.75
C GLY A 564 -10.12 34.05 -44.31
N PHE A 565 -11.12 33.61 -45.07
CA PHE A 565 -11.74 32.29 -44.94
C PHE A 565 -10.70 31.16 -45.08
N GLY A 566 -10.96 30.02 -44.46
CA GLY A 566 -10.17 28.82 -44.71
C GLY A 566 -10.25 28.41 -46.19
N ARG A 567 -9.10 28.23 -46.85
CA ARG A 567 -9.00 28.12 -48.31
C ARG A 567 -8.48 26.77 -48.75
N LEU A 568 -9.24 26.06 -49.59
CA LEU A 568 -8.78 24.90 -50.33
C LEU A 568 -8.21 25.35 -51.69
N THR A 569 -7.01 24.91 -52.06
CA THR A 569 -6.40 25.16 -53.38
C THR A 569 -5.98 23.82 -54.00
N THR A 570 -6.35 23.57 -55.25
CA THR A 570 -6.05 22.32 -55.97
C THR A 570 -5.37 22.64 -57.30
N ASP A 571 -4.18 22.11 -57.54
CA ASP A 571 -3.47 22.35 -58.80
C ASP A 571 -3.90 21.35 -59.89
N GLY A 572 -4.80 21.80 -60.77
CA GLY A 572 -4.92 21.32 -62.15
C GLY A 572 -5.43 19.89 -62.43
N GLY A 573 -5.71 19.05 -61.42
CA GLY A 573 -6.07 17.64 -61.66
C GLY A 573 -6.96 16.93 -60.63
N ALA A 574 -7.47 17.61 -59.61
CA ALA A 574 -8.25 16.97 -58.55
C ALA A 574 -9.67 16.56 -59.03
N ILE A 575 -10.00 15.27 -58.90
CA ILE A 575 -11.36 14.75 -59.13
C ILE A 575 -12.17 14.94 -57.85
N LEU A 576 -13.03 15.95 -57.79
CA LEU A 576 -13.92 16.15 -56.65
C LEU A 576 -15.10 15.17 -56.73
N ALA A 577 -15.07 14.13 -55.90
CA ALA A 577 -16.20 13.22 -55.67
C ALA A 577 -16.56 13.24 -54.18
N GLY A 578 -17.78 13.66 -53.85
CA GLY A 578 -18.25 13.75 -52.46
C GLY A 578 -19.41 14.74 -52.25
N LYS A 579 -20.11 14.61 -51.12
CA LYS A 579 -21.15 15.54 -50.66
C LYS A 579 -20.48 16.73 -49.96
N LEU A 580 -20.95 17.95 -50.24
CA LEU A 580 -20.54 19.17 -49.52
C LEU A 580 -21.72 19.65 -48.68
N GLU A 581 -21.60 19.64 -47.36
CA GLU A 581 -22.61 20.17 -46.44
C GLU A 581 -22.06 21.36 -45.66
N ALA A 582 -22.71 22.51 -45.77
CA ALA A 582 -22.43 23.69 -44.95
C ALA A 582 -23.41 23.73 -43.78
N VAL A 583 -22.91 23.71 -42.55
CA VAL A 583 -23.71 23.84 -41.33
C VAL A 583 -23.83 25.31 -40.94
N PRO A 584 -25.02 25.92 -40.90
CA PRO A 584 -25.18 27.31 -40.47
C PRO A 584 -25.02 27.44 -38.95
N VAL A 585 -24.22 28.41 -38.49
CA VAL A 585 -24.12 28.75 -37.05
C VAL A 585 -24.21 30.26 -36.89
N GLY A 586 -25.38 30.76 -36.47
CA GLY A 586 -25.61 32.18 -36.19
C GLY A 586 -26.54 32.89 -37.17
N THR A 587 -27.23 33.92 -36.67
CA THR A 587 -28.29 34.65 -37.38
C THR A 587 -27.76 35.76 -38.29
N GLY A 588 -28.08 35.69 -39.58
CA GLY A 588 -27.90 36.79 -40.54
C GLY A 588 -26.94 36.44 -41.69
N PHE A 589 -27.50 36.17 -42.88
CA PHE A 589 -26.76 36.02 -44.13
C PHE A 589 -27.17 37.09 -45.13
N GLN A 590 -26.19 37.75 -45.75
CA GLN A 590 -26.32 38.25 -47.12
C GLN A 590 -25.33 37.49 -47.99
N LEU A 591 -25.81 36.94 -49.11
CA LEU A 591 -24.99 36.29 -50.13
C LEU A 591 -24.85 37.28 -51.29
N ASN A 592 -23.62 37.63 -51.66
CA ASN A 592 -23.33 38.61 -52.71
C ASN A 592 -22.50 38.05 -53.89
N ASP A 593 -22.25 36.74 -53.95
CA ASP A 593 -21.56 36.10 -55.09
C ASP A 593 -22.13 34.71 -55.41
N SER A 594 -22.23 34.41 -56.71
CA SER A 594 -22.77 33.16 -57.24
C SER A 594 -21.68 32.08 -57.37
N TYR A 595 -21.88 30.92 -56.73
CA TYR A 595 -20.98 29.77 -56.88
C TYR A 595 -21.27 28.97 -58.15
N ARG A 596 -20.22 28.59 -58.89
CA ARG A 596 -20.27 27.70 -60.06
C ARG A 596 -19.59 26.36 -59.75
N LEU A 597 -20.30 25.26 -60.02
CA LEU A 597 -19.73 23.91 -60.09
C LEU A 597 -19.50 23.54 -61.56
N ILE A 598 -18.33 22.94 -61.86
CA ILE A 598 -17.99 22.43 -63.20
C ILE A 598 -17.87 20.91 -63.13
N ASP A 599 -18.86 20.20 -63.68
CA ASP A 599 -18.75 18.76 -63.95
C ASP A 599 -17.99 18.55 -65.27
N ALA A 600 -16.71 18.19 -65.15
CA ALA A 600 -15.82 17.95 -66.28
C ALA A 600 -16.08 16.62 -67.02
N LYS A 601 -17.04 15.78 -66.57
CA LYS A 601 -17.37 14.50 -67.20
C LYS A 601 -18.70 14.50 -67.96
N ALA A 602 -19.61 15.44 -67.68
CA ALA A 602 -20.90 15.57 -68.36
C ALA A 602 -21.09 16.84 -69.20
N GLY A 603 -20.18 17.82 -69.13
CA GLY A 603 -20.20 19.01 -70.00
C GLY A 603 -21.43 19.92 -69.84
N ARG A 604 -22.06 19.92 -68.66
CA ARG A 604 -23.22 20.76 -68.34
C ARG A 604 -23.02 21.52 -67.03
N THR A 605 -23.13 22.84 -67.08
CA THR A 605 -23.26 23.70 -65.91
C THR A 605 -24.69 23.62 -65.37
N ARG A 606 -24.86 23.54 -64.04
CA ARG A 606 -26.13 23.84 -63.37
C ARG A 606 -25.89 24.90 -62.30
N GLU A 607 -26.71 25.93 -62.32
CA GLU A 607 -26.85 26.87 -61.21
C GLU A 607 -27.97 26.36 -60.30
N PHE A 608 -27.80 26.56 -58.99
CA PHE A 608 -28.83 26.28 -57.98
C PHE A 608 -29.27 27.61 -57.37
N THR A 609 -30.57 27.80 -57.24
CA THR A 609 -31.16 28.96 -56.56
C THR A 609 -32.06 28.42 -55.46
N GLU A 610 -31.73 28.78 -54.22
CA GLU A 610 -32.38 28.40 -52.95
C GLU A 610 -32.37 26.91 -52.56
N LEU A 611 -31.92 26.65 -51.33
CA LEU A 611 -32.13 25.40 -50.60
C LEU A 611 -32.69 25.74 -49.23
N SER A 612 -33.95 25.37 -48.99
CA SER A 612 -34.63 25.54 -47.71
C SER A 612 -34.17 24.45 -46.72
N VAL A 613 -33.93 24.84 -45.46
CA VAL A 613 -33.68 23.92 -44.34
C VAL A 613 -34.63 24.29 -43.20
N ALA A 614 -35.38 23.30 -42.71
CA ALA A 614 -36.43 23.49 -41.71
C ALA A 614 -35.92 23.36 -40.27
N GLY A 615 -36.47 24.17 -39.37
CA GLY A 615 -36.23 24.08 -37.93
C GLY A 615 -37.29 24.83 -37.12
N ASN A 616 -37.92 24.12 -36.17
CA ASN A 616 -38.96 24.55 -35.22
C ASN A 616 -40.36 24.90 -35.78
N ASN A 617 -41.34 24.10 -35.33
CA ASN A 617 -42.77 24.29 -35.61
C ASN A 617 -43.34 25.55 -34.97
N VAL A 618 -43.78 26.50 -35.81
CA VAL A 618 -45.12 27.09 -35.68
C VAL A 618 -45.76 27.09 -37.06
N LEU A 619 -46.80 26.29 -37.24
CA LEU A 619 -47.70 26.39 -38.38
C LEU A 619 -48.68 27.53 -38.14
N TYR A 620 -48.61 28.56 -38.97
CA TYR A 620 -49.77 29.40 -39.28
C TYR A 620 -50.26 29.01 -40.67
N ASP A 621 -51.44 28.39 -40.76
CA ASP A 621 -52.26 28.62 -41.94
C ASP A 621 -52.93 30.00 -41.83
N GLY A 622 -53.31 30.57 -42.97
CA GLY A 622 -53.74 31.96 -43.09
C GLY A 622 -55.16 32.27 -42.59
N THR A 623 -55.60 31.72 -41.46
CA THR A 623 -56.93 32.01 -40.87
C THR A 623 -56.86 32.37 -39.37
N GLY A 624 -56.56 33.64 -39.09
CA GLY A 624 -56.35 34.10 -37.71
C GLY A 624 -57.63 34.18 -36.85
N VAL A 625 -57.60 33.53 -35.68
CA VAL A 625 -58.48 33.81 -34.53
C VAL A 625 -57.65 33.71 -33.24
N SER A 626 -57.81 34.68 -32.35
CA SER A 626 -57.27 34.65 -30.97
C SER A 626 -58.44 34.63 -30.00
N LEU A 627 -58.43 33.71 -29.03
CA LEU A 627 -59.31 33.72 -27.86
C LEU A 627 -58.56 33.18 -26.65
N GLY A 628 -58.50 33.98 -25.58
CA GLY A 628 -58.11 33.53 -24.25
C GLY A 628 -59.12 34.03 -23.22
N ILE A 629 -59.37 33.22 -22.18
CA ILE A 629 -60.08 33.64 -20.95
C ILE A 629 -59.64 32.74 -19.76
N PRO A 630 -59.74 33.22 -18.50
CA PRO A 630 -58.94 32.70 -17.37
C PRO A 630 -59.67 31.76 -16.39
N LEU A 631 -58.91 31.30 -15.39
CA LEU A 631 -59.31 30.43 -14.28
C LEU A 631 -60.31 31.06 -13.30
N THR A 632 -61.22 30.24 -12.73
CA THR A 632 -61.84 30.46 -11.40
C THR A 632 -62.09 29.12 -10.67
N PRO A 633 -61.97 29.03 -9.33
CA PRO A 633 -62.18 27.79 -8.56
C PRO A 633 -63.60 27.62 -7.97
N PRO A 634 -64.01 26.40 -7.54
CA PRO A 634 -65.35 26.12 -7.01
C PRO A 634 -65.53 26.40 -5.51
N PRO A 635 -66.78 26.56 -5.02
CA PRO A 635 -67.11 26.85 -3.61
C PRO A 635 -67.25 25.60 -2.70
N PRO A 636 -67.19 25.75 -1.35
CA PRO A 636 -67.23 24.65 -0.39
C PRO A 636 -68.66 24.22 0.05
N PRO A 637 -68.84 23.00 0.62
CA PRO A 637 -70.10 22.50 1.17
C PRO A 637 -70.36 22.94 2.65
N PRO A 638 -71.62 22.85 3.14
CA PRO A 638 -72.03 23.32 4.47
C PRO A 638 -71.85 22.29 5.62
N PRO A 639 -71.87 22.73 6.90
CA PRO A 639 -71.60 21.90 8.09
C PRO A 639 -72.85 21.20 8.68
N PRO A 640 -72.68 20.13 9.50
CA PRO A 640 -73.75 19.42 10.21
C PRO A 640 -74.09 20.04 11.59
N PRO A 641 -75.29 19.75 12.16
CA PRO A 641 -75.69 20.18 13.51
C PRO A 641 -75.32 19.20 14.65
N PRO A 642 -75.30 19.62 15.94
CA PRO A 642 -74.94 18.79 17.10
C PRO A 642 -76.15 18.05 17.76
N PRO A 643 -75.88 17.10 18.70
CA PRO A 643 -76.86 16.11 19.18
C PRO A 643 -77.60 16.47 20.50
N ASP A 644 -78.62 15.68 20.86
CA ASP A 644 -79.28 15.71 22.18
C ASP A 644 -79.46 14.33 22.86
N GLY A 645 -78.89 14.19 24.06
CA GLY A 645 -79.64 13.66 25.21
C GLY A 645 -79.60 12.16 25.58
N SER A 646 -78.81 11.89 26.64
CA SER A 646 -79.18 11.00 27.77
C SER A 646 -78.95 9.47 27.70
N GLY A 647 -77.76 9.06 27.26
CA GLY A 647 -77.16 7.83 27.76
C GLY A 647 -75.65 7.94 27.71
N ASN A 648 -74.97 7.78 28.85
CA ASN A 648 -73.51 7.63 28.89
C ASN A 648 -73.18 6.35 28.10
N ALA A 649 -72.70 6.52 26.88
CA ALA A 649 -72.27 5.39 26.07
C ALA A 649 -71.06 4.74 26.73
N SER A 650 -70.90 3.42 26.59
CA SER A 650 -69.62 2.82 26.97
C SER A 650 -68.52 3.34 26.04
N PRO A 651 -67.30 3.54 26.55
CA PRO A 651 -66.17 3.91 25.70
C PRO A 651 -65.89 2.81 24.68
N VAL A 652 -65.29 3.18 23.55
CA VAL A 652 -64.91 2.25 22.48
C VAL A 652 -63.41 2.01 22.58
N ALA A 653 -63.04 0.82 23.07
CA ALA A 653 -61.67 0.33 23.05
C ALA A 653 -61.37 -0.30 21.68
N ASN A 654 -60.28 0.10 21.04
CA ASN A 654 -59.87 -0.36 19.70
C ASN A 654 -58.60 -1.23 19.78
N ALA A 655 -58.52 -2.26 18.95
CA ALA A 655 -57.37 -3.17 18.98
C ALA A 655 -56.07 -2.47 18.57
N ASP A 656 -55.01 -2.69 19.36
CA ASP A 656 -53.70 -2.10 19.15
C ASP A 656 -52.71 -3.06 18.49
N LEU A 657 -51.81 -2.48 17.70
CA LEU A 657 -50.65 -3.16 17.13
C LEU A 657 -49.39 -2.46 17.63
N ALA A 658 -48.46 -3.25 18.17
CA ALA A 658 -47.13 -2.80 18.54
C ALA A 658 -46.07 -3.75 17.98
N SER A 659 -44.82 -3.29 17.93
CA SER A 659 -43.67 -4.14 17.65
C SER A 659 -42.51 -3.76 18.55
N THR A 660 -41.71 -4.75 18.94
CA THR A 660 -40.47 -4.55 19.69
C THR A 660 -39.44 -5.59 19.27
N SER A 661 -38.22 -5.44 19.75
CA SER A 661 -37.12 -6.36 19.52
C SER A 661 -37.01 -7.36 20.67
N ALA A 662 -36.49 -8.56 20.41
CA ALA A 662 -36.13 -9.50 21.48
C ALA A 662 -35.26 -8.81 22.56
N GLY A 663 -35.63 -9.01 23.84
CA GLY A 663 -34.99 -8.35 24.99
C GLY A 663 -35.37 -6.88 25.26
N ILE A 664 -36.00 -6.16 24.32
CA ILE A 664 -36.28 -4.72 24.45
C ILE A 664 -37.70 -4.45 24.95
N SER A 665 -37.81 -3.63 26.00
CA SER A 665 -39.09 -3.18 26.56
C SER A 665 -39.69 -2.01 25.79
N ILE A 666 -41.00 -2.01 25.57
CA ILE A 666 -41.73 -0.95 24.85
C ILE A 666 -42.88 -0.37 25.70
N VAL A 667 -43.10 0.94 25.56
CA VAL A 667 -44.28 1.63 26.11
C VAL A 667 -45.35 1.73 25.02
N ILE A 668 -46.54 1.20 25.29
CA ILE A 668 -47.67 1.13 24.35
C ILE A 668 -48.75 2.12 24.80
N PRO A 669 -49.05 3.18 24.02
CA PRO A 669 -50.03 4.21 24.37
C PRO A 669 -51.46 3.78 23.99
N VAL A 670 -51.96 2.70 24.61
CA VAL A 670 -53.21 2.02 24.26
C VAL A 670 -54.45 2.94 24.17
N LEU A 671 -54.50 4.05 24.91
CA LEU A 671 -55.65 4.98 24.87
C LEU A 671 -55.66 5.92 23.63
N GLN A 672 -54.70 5.84 22.71
CA GLN A 672 -54.53 6.82 21.64
C GLN A 672 -55.55 6.69 20.48
N ASN A 673 -55.99 5.46 20.22
CA ASN A 673 -56.98 5.09 19.20
C ASN A 673 -58.39 4.91 19.80
N ASP A 674 -58.51 4.95 21.12
CA ASP A 674 -59.76 4.81 21.86
C ASP A 674 -60.57 6.10 21.83
N SER A 675 -61.88 5.96 21.99
CA SER A 675 -62.79 7.12 22.02
C SER A 675 -63.96 6.89 22.94
N ASP A 676 -64.42 7.96 23.57
CA ASP A 676 -65.70 7.96 24.28
C ASP A 676 -66.74 8.73 23.45
N PRO A 677 -67.93 8.17 23.17
CA PRO A 677 -68.94 8.86 22.35
C PRO A 677 -69.51 10.15 22.98
N ASP A 678 -69.44 10.30 24.31
CA ASP A 678 -69.80 11.51 25.04
C ASP A 678 -68.58 12.46 25.23
N ASN A 679 -67.41 12.07 24.71
CA ASN A 679 -66.08 12.71 24.85
C ASN A 679 -65.55 12.76 26.28
N ASP A 680 -65.87 11.75 27.09
CA ASP A 680 -65.41 11.67 28.47
C ASP A 680 -63.96 11.15 28.62
N PRO A 681 -63.22 11.57 29.67
CA PRO A 681 -61.81 11.23 29.81
C PRO A 681 -61.58 9.74 30.07
N LEU A 682 -60.86 9.10 29.16
CA LEU A 682 -60.51 7.68 29.28
C LEU A 682 -59.37 7.44 30.27
N ALA A 683 -59.50 6.38 31.07
CA ALA A 683 -58.48 5.88 31.97
C ALA A 683 -58.29 4.37 31.80
N LEU A 684 -57.04 3.91 31.96
CA LEU A 684 -56.68 2.50 31.87
C LEU A 684 -57.00 1.80 33.20
N GLN A 685 -57.90 0.82 33.17
CA GLN A 685 -58.41 0.14 34.37
C GLN A 685 -57.60 -1.11 34.73
N SER A 686 -57.21 -1.92 33.75
CA SER A 686 -56.45 -3.16 33.97
C SER A 686 -55.85 -3.73 32.69
N VAL A 687 -54.82 -4.57 32.84
CA VAL A 687 -54.13 -5.32 31.78
C VAL A 687 -53.96 -6.79 32.19
N THR A 688 -53.97 -7.71 31.22
CA THR A 688 -53.66 -9.14 31.45
C THR A 688 -52.20 -9.47 31.19
N ALA A 689 -51.71 -10.57 31.76
CA ALA A 689 -50.40 -11.12 31.40
C ALA A 689 -50.42 -11.71 29.96
N PRO A 690 -49.34 -11.53 29.18
CA PRO A 690 -49.17 -12.17 27.87
C PRO A 690 -48.55 -13.57 28.02
N ALA A 691 -48.28 -14.27 26.92
CA ALA A 691 -47.77 -15.64 26.96
C ALA A 691 -46.22 -15.72 26.98
N ASN A 692 -45.53 -14.80 26.32
CA ASN A 692 -44.08 -14.84 26.10
C ASN A 692 -43.37 -13.54 26.51
N GLY A 693 -43.93 -12.84 27.50
CA GLY A 693 -43.36 -11.63 28.07
C GLY A 693 -43.99 -11.27 29.41
N GLN A 694 -43.75 -10.05 29.86
CA GLN A 694 -44.33 -9.43 31.04
C GLN A 694 -44.99 -8.11 30.67
N VAL A 695 -46.10 -7.78 31.32
CA VAL A 695 -46.82 -6.52 31.14
C VAL A 695 -46.97 -5.84 32.49
N SER A 696 -46.66 -4.55 32.55
CA SER A 696 -46.91 -3.70 33.71
C SER A 696 -47.65 -2.43 33.31
N GLN A 697 -48.50 -1.93 34.22
CA GLN A 697 -49.24 -0.68 34.02
C GLN A 697 -48.54 0.46 34.79
N SER A 698 -48.29 1.57 34.10
CA SER A 698 -47.74 2.80 34.68
C SER A 698 -48.69 3.97 34.39
N GLY A 699 -49.61 4.24 35.32
CA GLY A 699 -50.71 5.19 35.11
C GLY A 699 -51.61 4.75 33.95
N ASN A 700 -51.71 5.58 32.91
CA ASN A 700 -52.46 5.30 31.68
C ASN A 700 -51.60 4.70 30.55
N GLN A 701 -50.36 4.28 30.83
CA GLN A 701 -49.47 3.63 29.87
C GLN A 701 -49.28 2.14 30.22
N VAL A 702 -49.04 1.33 29.19
CA VAL A 702 -48.68 -0.08 29.33
C VAL A 702 -47.21 -0.26 28.94
N ILE A 703 -46.44 -1.00 29.74
CA ILE A 703 -45.07 -1.38 29.43
C ILE A 703 -45.04 -2.89 29.19
N TYR A 704 -44.60 -3.31 28.00
CA TYR A 704 -44.39 -4.71 27.64
C TYR A 704 -42.90 -5.02 27.56
N THR A 705 -42.48 -6.15 28.14
CA THR A 705 -41.11 -6.67 28.09
C THR A 705 -41.16 -8.12 27.59
N PRO A 706 -40.59 -8.46 26.44
CA PRO A 706 -40.56 -9.85 25.97
C PRO A 706 -39.66 -10.72 26.86
N ASN A 707 -39.91 -12.02 26.90
CA ASN A 707 -38.99 -12.98 27.51
C ASN A 707 -37.67 -13.01 26.72
N VAL A 708 -36.56 -13.26 27.42
CA VAL A 708 -35.23 -13.40 26.80
C VAL A 708 -35.27 -14.49 25.72
N GLY A 709 -34.77 -14.18 24.53
CA GLY A 709 -34.73 -15.09 23.38
C GLY A 709 -36.08 -15.33 22.66
N PHE A 710 -37.18 -14.71 23.08
CA PHE A 710 -38.46 -14.86 22.35
C PHE A 710 -38.50 -14.01 21.08
N ILE A 711 -38.82 -14.64 19.95
CA ILE A 711 -39.13 -14.02 18.65
C ILE A 711 -40.45 -14.62 18.17
N GLY A 712 -41.38 -13.77 17.74
CA GLY A 712 -42.72 -14.17 17.30
C GLY A 712 -43.80 -13.19 17.77
N THR A 713 -45.07 -13.56 17.56
CA THR A 713 -46.21 -12.74 18.00
C THR A 713 -46.62 -13.09 19.43
N ASP A 714 -46.82 -12.07 20.26
CA ASP A 714 -47.42 -12.18 21.59
C ASP A 714 -48.66 -11.27 21.69
N SER A 715 -49.48 -11.44 22.72
CA SER A 715 -50.70 -10.63 22.90
C SER A 715 -51.17 -10.54 24.34
N PHE A 716 -51.82 -9.43 24.68
CA PHE A 716 -52.55 -9.26 25.94
C PHE A 716 -53.82 -8.44 25.71
N THR A 717 -54.69 -8.39 26.71
CA THR A 717 -55.90 -7.57 26.70
C THR A 717 -55.81 -6.45 27.74
N TYR A 718 -56.42 -5.31 27.44
CA TYR A 718 -56.56 -4.20 28.37
C TYR A 718 -58.02 -3.77 28.47
N THR A 719 -58.36 -3.07 29.56
CA THR A 719 -59.71 -2.54 29.81
C THR A 719 -59.61 -1.06 30.16
N ILE A 720 -60.47 -0.25 29.55
CA ILE A 720 -60.58 1.20 29.76
C ILE A 720 -61.90 1.55 30.44
N THR A 721 -61.96 2.72 31.07
CA THR A 721 -63.18 3.29 31.64
C THR A 721 -63.28 4.80 31.38
N ASP A 722 -64.52 5.28 31.26
CA ASP A 722 -64.92 6.68 31.12
C ASP A 722 -65.03 7.44 32.47
N GLY A 723 -64.82 6.73 33.59
CA GLY A 723 -65.00 7.28 34.94
C GLY A 723 -66.46 7.53 35.37
N ARG A 724 -67.44 7.22 34.51
CA ARG A 724 -68.89 7.37 34.74
C ARG A 724 -69.65 6.04 34.79
N GLY A 725 -68.99 4.94 34.44
CA GLY A 725 -69.49 3.57 34.63
C GLY A 725 -69.48 2.71 33.38
N GLY A 726 -69.12 3.27 32.22
CA GLY A 726 -68.80 2.51 31.04
C GLY A 726 -67.39 1.94 31.11
N THR A 727 -67.24 0.74 30.54
CA THR A 727 -65.97 0.06 30.37
C THR A 727 -65.95 -0.67 29.03
N SER A 728 -64.78 -0.76 28.41
CA SER A 728 -64.56 -1.58 27.22
C SER A 728 -63.17 -2.19 27.23
N SER A 729 -62.97 -3.26 26.46
CA SER A 729 -61.72 -4.01 26.43
C SER A 729 -61.30 -4.31 25.00
N ALA A 730 -60.01 -4.21 24.74
CA ALA A 730 -59.41 -4.52 23.45
C ALA A 730 -58.13 -5.36 23.62
N THR A 731 -57.65 -5.91 22.50
CA THR A 731 -56.44 -6.73 22.42
C THR A 731 -55.29 -5.91 21.87
N VAL A 732 -54.13 -5.98 22.51
CA VAL A 732 -52.85 -5.54 21.95
C VAL A 732 -52.17 -6.76 21.33
N THR A 733 -51.79 -6.67 20.06
CA THR A 733 -50.95 -7.66 19.38
C THR A 733 -49.54 -7.09 19.21
N ILE A 734 -48.53 -7.85 19.65
CA ILE A 734 -47.14 -7.43 19.65
C ILE A 734 -46.34 -8.34 18.73
N ALA A 735 -45.71 -7.79 17.69
CA ALA A 735 -44.68 -8.48 16.94
C ALA A 735 -43.33 -8.30 17.63
N VAL A 736 -42.79 -9.38 18.23
CA VAL A 736 -41.42 -9.41 18.75
C VAL A 736 -40.52 -9.93 17.64
N ASN A 737 -39.75 -9.02 17.05
CA ASN A 737 -38.82 -9.35 15.99
C ASN A 737 -37.47 -9.83 16.59
N SER A 738 -36.60 -10.41 15.76
CA SER A 738 -35.18 -10.52 16.08
C SER A 738 -34.62 -9.17 16.55
N ARG A 739 -33.59 -9.17 17.41
CA ARG A 739 -32.86 -7.92 17.71
C ARG A 739 -32.38 -7.36 16.37
N PRO A 740 -32.76 -6.12 15.98
CA PRO A 740 -32.28 -5.53 14.76
C PRO A 740 -30.75 -5.52 14.78
N THR A 741 -30.13 -5.94 13.68
CA THR A 741 -28.82 -5.42 13.32
C THR A 741 -28.88 -3.90 13.40
N PRO A 742 -27.89 -3.20 14.02
CA PRO A 742 -28.13 -1.90 14.65
C PRO A 742 -28.86 -0.89 13.74
N PRO A 743 -30.06 -0.41 14.10
CA PRO A 743 -30.97 0.22 13.15
C PRO A 743 -30.64 1.71 12.92
N ARG A 744 -30.22 2.01 11.69
CA ARG A 744 -30.01 3.35 11.09
C ARG A 744 -29.27 4.37 11.96
N ASP A 745 -28.00 4.54 11.63
CA ASP A 745 -27.19 5.70 11.96
C ASP A 745 -27.95 7.02 11.72
N GLN A 746 -28.52 7.57 12.79
CA GLN A 746 -28.88 8.99 12.81
C GLN A 746 -27.62 9.86 12.81
N GLN A 747 -26.46 9.27 13.14
CA GLN A 747 -25.16 9.89 13.18
C GLN A 747 -24.10 9.06 12.44
N LEU A 748 -23.87 9.35 11.15
CA LEU A 748 -22.78 8.76 10.37
C LEU A 748 -21.45 9.43 10.75
N VAL A 749 -20.44 8.66 11.14
CA VAL A 749 -19.13 9.20 11.52
C VAL A 749 -18.05 8.80 10.51
N VAL A 750 -17.58 9.78 9.74
CA VAL A 750 -16.59 9.60 8.66
C VAL A 750 -15.20 9.97 9.17
N ILE A 751 -14.25 9.03 9.03
CA ILE A 751 -12.85 9.24 9.40
C ILE A 751 -12.06 9.76 8.19
N VAL A 752 -11.40 10.91 8.34
CA VAL A 752 -10.57 11.53 7.29
C VAL A 752 -9.17 11.82 7.84
N GLY A 753 -8.26 10.87 7.64
CA GLY A 753 -6.88 10.94 8.13
C GLY A 753 -6.80 10.86 9.67
N VAL A 754 -6.53 12.00 10.30
CA VAL A 754 -6.47 12.18 11.78
C VAL A 754 -7.77 12.76 12.37
N ASN A 755 -8.70 13.21 11.52
CA ASN A 755 -9.92 13.86 11.96
C ASN A 755 -11.10 12.89 11.86
N VAL A 756 -12.00 12.99 12.84
CA VAL A 756 -13.29 12.32 12.88
C VAL A 756 -14.35 13.38 12.58
N GLN A 757 -15.13 13.18 11.53
CA GLN A 757 -16.20 14.07 11.09
C GLN A 757 -17.54 13.41 11.39
N VAL A 758 -18.41 14.15 12.07
CA VAL A 758 -19.72 13.66 12.50
C VAL A 758 -20.78 14.28 11.59
N TYR A 759 -21.62 13.43 10.99
CA TYR A 759 -22.74 13.81 10.13
C TYR A 759 -24.03 13.27 10.73
N VAL A 760 -25.14 13.99 10.57
CA VAL A 760 -26.48 13.48 10.87
C VAL A 760 -27.33 13.39 9.61
N THR A 761 -28.20 12.39 9.58
CA THR A 761 -29.10 12.13 8.45
C THR A 761 -30.32 13.04 8.54
N GLN A 762 -30.49 13.95 7.59
CA GLN A 762 -31.62 14.88 7.54
C GLN A 762 -32.91 14.20 7.03
N PRO A 763 -34.10 14.66 7.45
CA PRO A 763 -35.36 14.28 6.84
C PRO A 763 -35.34 14.57 5.33
N GLY A 764 -35.32 13.51 4.51
CA GLY A 764 -35.11 13.59 3.06
C GLY A 764 -33.84 12.92 2.54
N GLY A 765 -32.99 12.35 3.41
CA GLY A 765 -31.85 11.49 3.02
C GLY A 765 -30.54 12.22 2.70
N GLY A 766 -30.44 13.52 2.99
CA GLY A 766 -29.19 14.27 2.92
C GLY A 766 -28.35 14.14 4.19
N LEU A 767 -27.03 14.12 4.09
CA LEU A 767 -26.11 14.16 5.22
C LEU A 767 -25.76 15.61 5.60
N SER A 768 -25.75 15.93 6.89
CA SER A 768 -25.40 17.25 7.41
C SER A 768 -24.28 17.13 8.44
N GLN A 769 -23.13 17.73 8.17
CA GLN A 769 -22.02 17.72 9.13
C GLN A 769 -22.41 18.49 10.40
N THR A 770 -22.39 17.82 11.54
CA THR A 770 -22.64 18.38 12.87
C THR A 770 -21.36 18.59 13.67
N GLY A 771 -20.27 17.87 13.35
CA GLY A 771 -19.03 17.94 14.10
C GLY A 771 -17.77 17.61 13.30
N SER A 772 -16.64 18.03 13.84
CA SER A 772 -15.29 17.64 13.39
C SER A 772 -14.30 17.83 14.54
N PHE A 773 -13.52 16.80 14.86
CA PHE A 773 -12.48 16.85 15.89
C PHE A 773 -11.33 15.90 15.55
N ARG A 774 -10.17 16.04 16.21
CA ARG A 774 -9.12 15.02 16.16
C ARG A 774 -9.41 13.96 17.21
N ALA A 775 -9.50 12.69 16.82
CA ALA A 775 -9.69 11.59 17.78
C ALA A 775 -8.58 11.57 18.85
N PHE A 776 -7.33 11.76 18.39
CA PHE A 776 -6.13 11.69 19.21
C PHE A 776 -5.27 12.98 19.06
N PRO A 777 -5.57 14.06 19.82
CA PRO A 777 -4.79 15.29 19.77
C PRO A 777 -3.34 15.07 20.23
N GLY A 778 -2.37 15.43 19.40
CA GLY A 778 -0.94 15.31 19.70
C GLY A 778 -0.31 13.94 19.38
N ILE A 779 -1.10 12.99 18.88
CA ILE A 779 -0.64 11.67 18.45
C ILE A 779 -0.68 11.60 16.91
N GLY A 780 0.27 10.88 16.31
CA GLY A 780 0.38 10.71 14.86
C GLY A 780 -0.50 9.58 14.29
N GLY A 781 -0.29 9.26 13.02
CA GLY A 781 -0.90 8.11 12.35
C GLY A 781 -2.32 8.34 11.80
N VAL A 782 -2.81 7.38 11.02
CA VAL A 782 -4.22 7.33 10.58
C VAL A 782 -5.11 6.81 11.70
N VAL A 783 -6.42 7.08 11.65
CA VAL A 783 -7.41 6.51 12.59
C VAL A 783 -8.19 5.39 11.91
N ARG A 784 -8.54 4.35 12.67
CA ARG A 784 -9.48 3.29 12.27
C ARG A 784 -10.58 3.18 13.32
N GLY A 785 -11.73 2.59 13.00
CA GLY A 785 -12.80 2.41 13.96
C GLY A 785 -13.66 1.18 13.70
N ALA A 786 -14.49 0.87 14.68
CA ALA A 786 -15.55 -0.14 14.66
C ALA A 786 -16.79 0.42 15.35
N VAL A 787 -17.95 -0.11 15.01
CA VAL A 787 -19.27 0.30 15.52
C VAL A 787 -19.85 -0.85 16.35
N GLY A 788 -20.40 -0.56 17.53
CA GLY A 788 -20.98 -1.54 18.43
C GLY A 788 -21.68 -0.88 19.63
N ASP A 789 -22.55 -1.60 20.33
CA ASP A 789 -23.27 -1.17 21.53
C ASP A 789 -22.39 -1.45 22.77
N PHE A 790 -21.48 -0.52 23.09
CA PHE A 790 -20.43 -0.75 24.11
C PHE A 790 -20.91 -0.46 25.53
N ASP A 791 -21.88 0.45 25.72
CA ASP A 791 -22.42 0.78 27.05
C ASP A 791 -23.74 0.05 27.40
N GLY A 792 -24.43 -0.54 26.41
CA GLY A 792 -25.65 -1.32 26.59
C GLY A 792 -26.94 -0.51 26.59
N ASP A 793 -26.93 0.73 26.08
CA ASP A 793 -28.14 1.54 25.93
C ASP A 793 -29.04 1.15 24.73
N GLY A 794 -28.55 0.26 23.86
CA GLY A 794 -29.26 -0.21 22.67
C GLY A 794 -29.01 0.64 21.42
N GLN A 795 -28.14 1.64 21.49
CA GLN A 795 -27.66 2.43 20.36
C GLN A 795 -26.27 1.95 19.91
N ALA A 796 -25.87 2.38 18.71
CA ALA A 796 -24.55 2.09 18.18
C ALA A 796 -23.55 3.19 18.57
N ASP A 797 -22.53 2.81 19.33
CA ASP A 797 -21.37 3.62 19.68
C ASP A 797 -20.22 3.41 18.70
N GLN A 798 -19.16 4.20 18.82
CA GLN A 798 -17.98 4.12 17.98
C GLN A 798 -16.69 3.98 18.79
N ALA A 799 -15.99 2.86 18.59
CA ALA A 799 -14.62 2.67 19.00
C ALA A 799 -13.69 3.20 17.89
N VAL A 800 -12.71 4.03 18.24
CA VAL A 800 -11.67 4.51 17.33
C VAL A 800 -10.29 4.24 17.90
N VAL A 801 -9.39 3.71 17.07
CA VAL A 801 -8.00 3.36 17.43
C VAL A 801 -6.97 4.05 16.54
N THR A 802 -5.76 4.20 17.06
CA THR A 802 -4.60 4.66 16.28
C THR A 802 -4.11 3.56 15.34
N GLY A 803 -4.05 3.87 14.04
CA GLY A 803 -3.38 3.06 13.02
C GLY A 803 -1.87 3.33 12.95
N PRO A 804 -1.20 2.87 11.87
CA PRO A 804 0.25 2.96 11.73
C PRO A 804 0.81 4.37 11.96
N GLY A 805 1.90 4.45 12.73
CA GLY A 805 2.52 5.72 13.17
C GLY A 805 1.82 6.42 14.34
N GLY A 806 0.81 5.82 14.96
CA GLY A 806 0.04 6.42 16.06
C GLY A 806 0.14 5.74 17.43
N GLY A 807 0.81 4.60 17.57
CA GLY A 807 0.84 3.86 18.85
C GLY A 807 -0.33 2.90 19.06
N GLY A 808 -0.61 2.55 20.31
CA GLY A 808 -1.60 1.54 20.73
C GLY A 808 -2.82 2.10 21.45
N PHE A 809 -3.38 3.24 21.00
CA PHE A 809 -4.42 3.96 21.72
C PHE A 809 -5.84 3.68 21.19
N LEU A 810 -6.81 3.70 22.10
CA LEU A 810 -8.25 3.60 21.86
C LEU A 810 -8.99 4.78 22.49
N ARG A 811 -10.12 5.14 21.91
CA ARG A 811 -11.15 6.05 22.46
C ARG A 811 -12.52 5.52 22.05
N ILE A 812 -13.54 5.65 22.92
CA ILE A 812 -14.92 5.24 22.62
C ILE A 812 -15.85 6.44 22.76
N LEU A 813 -16.70 6.61 21.75
CA LEU A 813 -17.63 7.72 21.62
C LEU A 813 -19.05 7.17 21.55
N GLY A 814 -19.95 7.72 22.37
CA GLY A 814 -21.33 7.28 22.40
C GLY A 814 -22.11 7.70 21.14
N ALA A 815 -23.27 7.09 20.89
CA ALA A 815 -24.15 7.43 19.77
C ALA A 815 -24.47 8.95 19.63
N ASN A 816 -24.46 9.70 20.74
CA ASN A 816 -24.66 11.16 20.78
C ASN A 816 -23.38 12.01 20.55
N GLY A 817 -22.24 11.38 20.27
CA GLY A 817 -20.92 12.02 20.14
C GLY A 817 -20.22 12.36 21.46
N GLY A 818 -20.79 11.95 22.61
CA GLY A 818 -20.17 12.07 23.93
C GLY A 818 -18.99 11.10 24.11
N ASP A 819 -18.09 11.41 25.03
CA ASP A 819 -16.90 10.59 25.31
C ASP A 819 -17.26 9.51 26.35
N LEU A 820 -17.42 8.25 25.93
CA LEU A 820 -17.68 7.11 26.82
C LEU A 820 -16.37 6.57 27.43
N LEU A 821 -15.28 6.64 26.67
CA LEU A 821 -13.93 6.30 27.12
C LEU A 821 -12.93 7.27 26.48
N GLY A 822 -12.28 8.09 27.31
CA GLY A 822 -11.19 8.95 26.88
C GLY A 822 -9.95 8.17 26.37
N ILE A 823 -8.99 8.90 25.79
CA ILE A 823 -7.81 8.29 25.16
C ILE A 823 -7.06 7.38 26.15
N THR A 824 -7.04 6.09 25.84
CA THR A 824 -6.51 5.01 26.69
C THR A 824 -5.42 4.24 25.93
N ASP A 825 -4.26 4.03 26.55
CA ASP A 825 -3.20 3.16 26.02
C ASP A 825 -3.53 1.70 26.33
N LEU A 826 -3.64 0.87 25.30
CA LEU A 826 -3.94 -0.55 25.41
C LEU A 826 -2.68 -1.42 25.57
N PHE A 827 -1.49 -0.86 25.33
CA PHE A 827 -0.22 -1.59 25.34
C PHE A 827 0.84 -0.87 26.22
N PRO A 828 0.53 -0.57 27.50
CA PRO A 828 1.40 0.21 28.37
C PRO A 828 2.76 -0.47 28.56
N GLY A 829 3.83 0.24 28.18
CA GLY A 829 5.22 -0.24 28.26
C GLY A 829 5.72 -0.99 27.02
N GLU A 830 4.89 -1.21 26.01
CA GLU A 830 5.29 -1.81 24.73
C GLU A 830 5.50 -0.71 23.66
N ASN A 831 6.58 -0.79 22.88
CA ASN A 831 6.89 0.23 21.87
C ASN A 831 6.11 -0.01 20.55
N LEU A 832 4.83 0.35 20.54
CA LEU A 832 3.97 0.27 19.34
C LEU A 832 3.91 1.58 18.52
N VAL A 833 4.79 2.56 18.78
CA VAL A 833 4.71 3.93 18.21
C VAL A 833 4.57 3.94 16.69
N ASN A 834 5.20 3.00 15.98
CA ASN A 834 5.13 2.88 14.53
C ASN A 834 4.14 1.81 14.02
N VAL A 835 3.53 1.02 14.91
CA VAL A 835 2.76 -0.19 14.55
C VAL A 835 1.29 0.16 14.29
N GLY A 836 0.57 0.72 15.27
CA GLY A 836 -0.88 0.91 15.16
C GLY A 836 -1.70 -0.36 15.38
N LEU A 837 -3.02 -0.20 15.36
CA LEU A 837 -4.01 -1.24 15.67
C LEU A 837 -5.04 -1.43 14.55
N PHE A 838 -5.65 -2.62 14.52
CA PHE A 838 -7.01 -2.84 14.02
C PHE A 838 -7.96 -2.96 15.22
N VAL A 839 -9.24 -2.72 14.97
CA VAL A 839 -10.32 -2.86 15.95
C VAL A 839 -11.52 -3.54 15.28
N ALA A 840 -12.21 -4.38 16.03
CA ALA A 840 -13.54 -4.93 15.72
C ALA A 840 -14.41 -4.90 16.98
N ALA A 841 -15.72 -5.09 16.80
CA ALA A 841 -16.70 -5.11 17.87
C ALA A 841 -17.70 -6.26 17.69
N GLY A 842 -18.25 -6.75 18.81
CA GLY A 842 -19.35 -7.73 18.83
C GLY A 842 -19.49 -8.41 20.18
N ASP A 843 -20.71 -8.88 20.51
CA ASP A 843 -21.05 -9.56 21.76
C ASP A 843 -20.44 -10.98 21.83
N ILE A 844 -19.21 -11.07 22.36
CA ILE A 844 -18.45 -12.32 22.46
C ILE A 844 -18.79 -13.08 23.75
N ASN A 845 -19.34 -12.41 24.76
CA ASN A 845 -19.69 -13.01 26.05
C ASN A 845 -21.18 -13.40 26.20
N GLY A 846 -22.07 -12.92 25.33
CA GLY A 846 -23.51 -13.17 25.32
C GLY A 846 -24.31 -12.32 26.32
N ASP A 847 -23.78 -11.19 26.81
CA ASP A 847 -24.44 -10.32 27.79
C ASP A 847 -25.29 -9.18 27.20
N GLY A 848 -25.32 -9.07 25.87
CA GLY A 848 -26.09 -8.09 25.11
C GLY A 848 -25.32 -6.83 24.73
N ARG A 849 -24.05 -6.71 25.15
CA ARG A 849 -23.14 -5.60 24.82
C ARG A 849 -21.99 -6.09 23.97
N ASP A 850 -21.50 -5.22 23.11
CA ASP A 850 -20.38 -5.55 22.25
C ASP A 850 -19.04 -5.42 22.99
N GLU A 851 -18.17 -6.42 22.85
CA GLU A 851 -16.77 -6.33 23.25
C GLU A 851 -15.96 -5.51 22.25
N ILE A 852 -14.84 -4.93 22.70
CA ILE A 852 -13.82 -4.31 21.85
C ILE A 852 -12.67 -5.30 21.65
N ILE A 853 -12.41 -5.69 20.40
CA ILE A 853 -11.31 -6.57 20.05
C ILE A 853 -10.26 -5.76 19.31
N VAL A 854 -9.00 -5.83 19.76
CA VAL A 854 -7.88 -5.17 19.08
C VAL A 854 -6.77 -6.16 18.74
N THR A 855 -6.15 -5.91 17.59
CA THR A 855 -4.95 -6.59 17.13
C THR A 855 -3.95 -5.54 16.65
N PRO A 856 -2.63 -5.70 16.87
CA PRO A 856 -1.66 -4.77 16.33
C PRO A 856 -1.46 -5.03 14.83
N ASP A 857 -1.07 -3.97 14.10
CA ASP A 857 -0.70 -4.05 12.69
C ASP A 857 0.75 -4.58 12.52
N LEU A 858 1.31 -4.42 11.33
CA LEU A 858 2.68 -4.79 10.97
C LEU A 858 3.72 -4.28 11.98
N GLY A 859 4.36 -5.22 12.66
CA GLY A 859 5.37 -5.04 13.69
C GLY A 859 4.98 -5.70 15.03
N GLY A 860 3.68 -5.73 15.36
CA GLY A 860 3.21 -6.18 16.68
C GLY A 860 2.91 -7.69 16.81
N GLY A 861 2.96 -8.45 15.71
CA GLY A 861 2.67 -9.89 15.71
C GLY A 861 1.20 -10.27 15.86
N PRO A 862 0.85 -11.56 15.93
CA PRO A 862 -0.54 -12.03 15.84
C PRO A 862 -1.30 -11.92 17.18
N ARG A 863 -1.03 -10.87 17.95
CA ARG A 863 -1.61 -10.70 19.29
C ARG A 863 -3.06 -10.24 19.18
N VAL A 864 -3.91 -10.79 20.02
CA VAL A 864 -5.33 -10.46 20.14
C VAL A 864 -5.58 -10.06 21.59
N ARG A 865 -6.19 -8.90 21.79
CA ARG A 865 -6.73 -8.51 23.10
C ARG A 865 -8.20 -8.19 23.00
N VAL A 866 -8.97 -8.61 23.99
CA VAL A 866 -10.41 -8.40 24.09
C VAL A 866 -10.70 -7.62 25.36
N PHE A 867 -11.50 -6.57 25.24
CA PHE A 867 -11.89 -5.69 26.33
C PHE A 867 -13.41 -5.49 26.36
N GLN A 868 -13.96 -5.35 27.56
CA GLN A 868 -15.34 -4.91 27.76
C GLN A 868 -15.35 -3.50 28.37
N LEU A 869 -16.25 -2.63 27.92
CA LEU A 869 -16.47 -1.34 28.55
C LEU A 869 -17.42 -1.50 29.75
N ASN A 870 -17.04 -0.94 30.90
CA ASN A 870 -17.87 -0.95 32.10
C ASN A 870 -17.69 0.36 32.88
N GLY A 871 -18.72 1.20 32.90
CA GLY A 871 -18.71 2.46 33.66
C GLY A 871 -17.59 3.43 33.26
N GLY A 872 -17.21 3.47 31.98
CA GLY A 872 -16.11 4.30 31.48
C GLY A 872 -14.71 3.74 31.75
N GLN A 873 -14.59 2.45 32.12
CA GLN A 873 -13.33 1.74 32.27
C GLN A 873 -13.30 0.50 31.36
N LEU A 874 -12.11 0.14 30.86
CA LEU A 874 -11.91 -1.11 30.14
C LEU A 874 -11.54 -2.24 31.09
N ILE A 875 -12.22 -3.37 30.94
CA ILE A 875 -11.89 -4.65 31.58
C ILE A 875 -11.29 -5.55 30.51
N GLN A 876 -10.02 -5.95 30.63
CA GLN A 876 -9.41 -6.89 29.68
C GLN A 876 -9.92 -8.31 29.97
N LEU A 877 -10.65 -8.91 29.02
CA LEU A 877 -11.17 -10.27 29.11
C LEU A 877 -10.15 -11.30 28.61
N ALA A 878 -9.39 -10.98 27.55
CA ALA A 878 -8.42 -11.90 26.95
C ALA A 878 -7.18 -11.18 26.40
N ASP A 879 -6.05 -11.89 26.36
CA ASP A 879 -4.78 -11.46 25.75
C ASP A 879 -3.95 -12.69 25.37
N TYR A 880 -3.82 -12.95 24.06
CA TYR A 880 -3.23 -14.18 23.53
C TYR A 880 -2.72 -14.01 22.09
N PHE A 881 -2.14 -15.05 21.50
CA PHE A 881 -1.77 -15.08 20.07
C PHE A 881 -2.85 -15.82 19.26
N GLY A 882 -3.48 -15.14 18.31
CA GLY A 882 -4.52 -15.73 17.47
C GLY A 882 -3.98 -16.68 16.38
N ILE A 883 -2.71 -16.51 15.99
CA ILE A 883 -1.99 -17.41 15.09
C ILE A 883 -0.87 -18.09 15.87
N ASP A 884 -0.71 -19.41 15.72
CA ASP A 884 0.29 -20.22 16.42
C ASP A 884 1.72 -20.04 15.87
N ASP A 885 2.19 -18.79 15.89
CA ASP A 885 3.58 -18.40 15.64
C ASP A 885 3.94 -17.17 16.51
N PRO A 886 4.55 -17.35 17.70
CA PRO A 886 4.93 -16.25 18.58
C PRO A 886 6.15 -15.46 18.07
N ASN A 887 6.79 -15.87 16.96
CA ASN A 887 7.85 -15.12 16.27
C ASN A 887 7.31 -14.32 15.08
N PHE A 888 6.08 -14.60 14.62
CA PHE A 888 5.43 -13.80 13.60
C PHE A 888 5.25 -12.35 14.07
N ARG A 889 5.62 -11.39 13.22
CA ARG A 889 5.53 -9.95 13.50
C ARG A 889 4.56 -9.21 12.58
N GLY A 890 3.88 -9.89 11.66
CA GLY A 890 3.06 -9.28 10.61
C GLY A 890 1.79 -8.57 11.04
N GLY A 891 1.47 -8.56 12.33
CA GLY A 891 0.17 -8.14 12.85
C GLY A 891 -0.90 -9.20 12.67
N ALA A 892 -2.13 -8.89 13.09
CA ALA A 892 -3.32 -9.66 12.78
C ALA A 892 -4.49 -8.74 12.40
N ARG A 893 -5.48 -9.30 11.72
CA ARG A 893 -6.78 -8.67 11.44
C ARG A 893 -7.87 -9.56 12.02
N VAL A 894 -9.01 -9.00 12.36
CA VAL A 894 -10.03 -9.70 13.14
C VAL A 894 -11.44 -9.34 12.68
N GLY A 895 -12.33 -10.33 12.71
CA GLY A 895 -13.76 -10.21 12.46
C GLY A 895 -14.52 -10.95 13.55
N VAL A 896 -15.74 -10.51 13.83
CA VAL A 896 -16.58 -10.98 14.94
C VAL A 896 -17.99 -11.23 14.40
N GLY A 897 -18.64 -12.29 14.84
CA GLY A 897 -20.04 -12.58 14.53
C GLY A 897 -20.41 -14.01 14.92
N ASP A 898 -21.69 -14.26 15.19
CA ASP A 898 -22.22 -15.60 15.47
C ASP A 898 -22.06 -16.49 14.22
N LEU A 899 -21.32 -17.59 14.34
CA LEU A 899 -21.09 -18.55 13.24
C LEU A 899 -21.93 -19.81 13.40
N ASP A 900 -22.34 -20.18 14.62
CA ASP A 900 -22.96 -21.48 14.91
C ASP A 900 -24.45 -21.44 15.33
N GLY A 901 -25.01 -20.24 15.46
CA GLY A 901 -26.42 -19.92 15.64
C GLY A 901 -26.89 -19.97 17.09
N ASP A 902 -25.99 -19.80 18.07
CA ASP A 902 -26.33 -19.80 19.49
C ASP A 902 -26.59 -18.41 20.09
N ASN A 903 -26.41 -17.33 19.31
CA ASN A 903 -26.47 -15.91 19.66
C ASN A 903 -25.27 -15.40 20.49
N GLN A 904 -24.16 -16.12 20.53
CA GLN A 904 -22.85 -15.65 21.00
C GLN A 904 -21.91 -15.46 19.80
N ALA A 905 -21.08 -14.41 19.80
CA ALA A 905 -20.21 -14.15 18.66
C ALA A 905 -18.87 -14.91 18.72
N GLU A 906 -18.51 -15.55 17.61
CA GLU A 906 -17.18 -16.14 17.38
C GLU A 906 -16.14 -15.08 17.01
N LEU A 907 -14.87 -15.45 17.22
CA LEU A 907 -13.74 -14.65 16.78
C LEU A 907 -12.99 -15.28 15.60
N VAL A 908 -12.94 -14.56 14.48
CA VAL A 908 -12.18 -14.93 13.29
C VAL A 908 -10.93 -14.07 13.20
N VAL A 909 -9.76 -14.69 13.32
CA VAL A 909 -8.46 -14.02 13.25
C VAL A 909 -7.75 -14.39 11.95
N SER A 910 -7.27 -13.39 11.20
CA SER A 910 -6.38 -13.60 10.06
C SER A 910 -4.98 -13.05 10.33
N ALA A 911 -3.97 -13.77 9.83
CA ALA A 911 -2.60 -13.28 9.84
C ALA A 911 -2.45 -12.03 8.97
N GLY A 912 -1.64 -11.07 9.43
CA GLY A 912 -1.29 -9.86 8.68
C GLY A 912 -0.18 -10.07 7.64
N PHE A 913 0.70 -9.08 7.52
CA PHE A 913 1.76 -9.06 6.51
C PHE A 913 2.80 -10.17 6.70
N GLY A 914 3.10 -10.92 5.63
CA GLY A 914 4.05 -12.03 5.64
C GLY A 914 3.50 -13.38 6.12
N GLY A 915 2.33 -13.42 6.79
CA GLY A 915 1.74 -14.65 7.33
C GLY A 915 0.93 -15.48 6.33
N GLY A 916 0.69 -14.91 5.14
CA GLY A 916 -0.26 -15.42 4.16
C GLY A 916 -1.73 -15.30 4.60
N PRO A 917 -2.71 -15.68 3.76
CA PRO A 917 -4.14 -15.58 4.04
C PRO A 917 -4.62 -16.65 5.05
N ARG A 918 -3.83 -16.89 6.10
CA ARG A 918 -4.14 -17.86 7.16
C ARG A 918 -5.28 -17.33 8.01
N ILE A 919 -6.22 -18.22 8.32
CA ILE A 919 -7.41 -17.98 9.13
C ILE A 919 -7.38 -18.91 10.35
N ALA A 920 -7.79 -18.38 11.48
CA ALA A 920 -8.00 -19.04 12.76
C ALA A 920 -9.40 -18.66 13.28
N ILE A 921 -10.14 -19.59 13.87
CA ILE A 921 -11.49 -19.35 14.39
C ILE A 921 -11.56 -19.83 15.83
N PHE A 922 -12.03 -18.98 16.75
CA PHE A 922 -12.14 -19.26 18.19
C PHE A 922 -13.59 -19.08 18.67
N SER A 923 -14.04 -19.95 19.57
CA SER A 923 -15.34 -19.81 20.25
C SER A 923 -15.33 -18.60 21.19
N GLY A 924 -16.38 -17.78 21.14
CA GLY A 924 -16.47 -16.58 21.98
C GLY A 924 -16.41 -16.89 23.48
N ALA A 925 -17.18 -17.88 23.92
CA ALA A 925 -17.16 -18.40 25.29
C ALA A 925 -15.76 -18.84 25.75
N SER A 926 -14.96 -19.43 24.87
CA SER A 926 -13.60 -19.88 25.22
C SER A 926 -12.63 -18.71 25.44
N VAL A 927 -12.78 -17.65 24.64
CA VAL A 927 -11.95 -16.44 24.70
C VAL A 927 -12.21 -15.68 25.99
N THR A 928 -13.47 -15.46 26.32
CA THR A 928 -13.90 -14.69 27.50
C THR A 928 -13.65 -15.41 28.83
N ASN A 929 -13.60 -16.75 28.83
CA ASN A 929 -13.15 -17.56 29.96
C ASN A 929 -11.61 -17.66 30.09
N GLY A 930 -10.83 -16.94 29.27
CA GLY A 930 -9.37 -16.91 29.36
C GLY A 930 -8.68 -18.21 28.93
N SER A 931 -9.34 -19.06 28.16
CA SER A 931 -8.77 -20.29 27.59
C SER A 931 -9.22 -20.47 26.13
N PRO A 932 -8.76 -19.62 25.19
CA PRO A 932 -9.20 -19.62 23.80
C PRO A 932 -9.02 -21.00 23.14
N SER A 933 -10.12 -21.57 22.64
CA SER A 933 -10.14 -22.85 21.92
C SER A 933 -10.45 -22.63 20.44
N ARG A 934 -9.62 -23.18 19.57
CA ARG A 934 -9.85 -23.19 18.12
C ARG A 934 -11.06 -24.08 17.79
N LEU A 935 -12.00 -23.57 17.01
CA LEU A 935 -13.17 -24.31 16.52
C LEU A 935 -12.83 -25.22 15.33
N VAL A 936 -11.85 -24.81 14.51
CA VAL A 936 -11.29 -25.59 13.39
C VAL A 936 -9.77 -25.43 13.36
N ASN A 937 -9.08 -26.32 12.65
CA ASN A 937 -7.65 -26.14 12.35
C ASN A 937 -7.43 -24.91 11.48
N ASP A 938 -6.29 -24.25 11.64
CA ASP A 938 -5.87 -23.14 10.77
C ASP A 938 -5.85 -23.56 9.29
N PHE A 939 -6.42 -22.73 8.43
CA PHE A 939 -6.47 -22.93 6.98
C PHE A 939 -6.11 -21.65 6.23
N PHE A 940 -5.92 -21.72 4.91
CA PHE A 940 -5.69 -20.55 4.07
C PHE A 940 -6.96 -20.22 3.26
N ALA A 941 -7.49 -19.00 3.38
CA ALA A 941 -8.67 -18.55 2.62
C ALA A 941 -8.40 -18.35 1.12
N PHE A 942 -7.15 -18.06 0.76
CA PHE A 942 -6.70 -17.93 -0.62
C PHE A 942 -5.42 -18.75 -0.82
N GLU A 943 -4.82 -18.69 -2.01
CA GLU A 943 -3.59 -19.42 -2.31
C GLU A 943 -2.46 -18.96 -1.36
N SER A 944 -1.76 -19.90 -0.74
CA SER A 944 -0.73 -19.63 0.29
C SER A 944 0.50 -18.86 -0.22
N THR A 945 0.59 -18.64 -1.54
CA THR A 945 1.57 -17.77 -2.19
C THR A 945 1.27 -16.28 -2.03
N LEU A 946 0.02 -15.90 -1.73
CA LEU A 946 -0.33 -14.55 -1.31
C LEU A 946 0.26 -14.34 0.09
N ARG A 947 1.09 -13.31 0.28
CA ARG A 947 1.90 -13.17 1.51
C ARG A 947 1.31 -12.22 2.55
N ASN A 948 0.46 -11.26 2.17
CA ASN A 948 0.11 -10.11 3.04
C ASN A 948 -1.24 -10.23 3.78
N GLY A 949 -1.62 -11.45 4.13
CA GLY A 949 -2.83 -11.73 4.90
C GLY A 949 -4.12 -11.68 4.10
N ALA A 950 -5.23 -11.82 4.82
CA ALA A 950 -6.56 -11.47 4.36
C ALA A 950 -7.17 -10.39 5.28
N PHE A 951 -8.13 -9.62 4.76
CA PHE A 951 -9.11 -8.93 5.59
C PHE A 951 -10.26 -9.90 5.89
N VAL A 952 -10.90 -9.78 7.04
CA VAL A 952 -11.94 -10.72 7.49
C VAL A 952 -13.11 -10.01 8.13
N THR A 953 -14.31 -10.54 7.92
CA THR A 953 -15.55 -10.15 8.60
C THR A 953 -16.53 -11.33 8.57
N VAL A 954 -17.62 -11.24 9.32
CA VAL A 954 -18.64 -12.29 9.46
C VAL A 954 -20.00 -11.65 9.31
N GLY A 955 -20.91 -12.28 8.55
CA GLY A 955 -22.30 -11.82 8.44
C GLY A 955 -23.23 -12.90 7.94
N ASP A 956 -24.42 -13.00 8.52
CA ASP A 956 -25.53 -13.80 8.00
C ASP A 956 -26.14 -13.09 6.79
N PHE A 957 -25.85 -13.61 5.59
CA PHE A 957 -26.42 -13.07 4.35
C PHE A 957 -27.74 -13.77 3.99
N ASP A 958 -27.91 -15.06 4.28
CA ASP A 958 -29.08 -15.81 3.80
C ASP A 958 -30.30 -15.81 4.74
N GLY A 959 -30.09 -15.41 5.99
CA GLY A 959 -31.07 -15.23 7.04
C GLY A 959 -31.38 -16.51 7.82
N ASP A 960 -30.47 -17.48 7.86
CA ASP A 960 -30.64 -18.72 8.63
C ASP A 960 -30.27 -18.61 10.12
N GLY A 961 -29.71 -17.47 10.54
CA GLY A 961 -29.25 -17.20 11.89
C GLY A 961 -27.79 -17.60 12.13
N ARG A 962 -27.00 -17.89 11.09
CA ARG A 962 -25.57 -18.22 11.18
C ARG A 962 -24.77 -17.33 10.24
N GLY A 963 -23.59 -16.91 10.67
CA GLY A 963 -22.70 -16.09 9.86
C GLY A 963 -21.96 -16.87 8.77
N GLU A 964 -21.91 -16.31 7.57
CA GLU A 964 -20.87 -16.62 6.60
C GLU A 964 -19.54 -15.97 6.97
N LEU A 965 -18.45 -16.69 6.71
CA LEU A 965 -17.08 -16.20 6.82
C LEU A 965 -16.70 -15.47 5.53
N VAL A 966 -16.37 -14.18 5.62
CA VAL A 966 -15.96 -13.37 4.45
C VAL A 966 -14.48 -13.01 4.52
N PHE A 967 -13.76 -13.30 3.44
CA PHE A 967 -12.33 -13.05 3.28
C PHE A 967 -12.06 -12.09 2.12
N GLY A 968 -11.25 -11.06 2.38
CA GLY A 968 -10.82 -10.07 1.39
C GLY A 968 -9.33 -10.21 1.15
N GLY A 969 -8.88 -10.14 -0.11
CA GLY A 969 -7.46 -10.18 -0.43
C GLY A 969 -6.68 -9.08 0.29
N GLY A 970 -5.60 -9.42 1.00
CA GLY A 970 -4.65 -8.43 1.50
C GLY A 970 -3.86 -7.76 0.36
N PRO A 971 -2.99 -6.77 0.67
CA PRO A 971 -2.18 -6.09 -0.35
C PRO A 971 -1.36 -7.07 -1.20
N GLY A 972 -1.36 -6.94 -2.52
CA GLY A 972 -0.80 -7.92 -3.47
C GLY A 972 -1.78 -9.04 -3.89
N GLY A 973 -2.84 -9.31 -3.12
CA GLY A 973 -3.85 -10.32 -3.43
C GLY A 973 -4.89 -9.89 -4.49
N GLY A 974 -4.98 -8.59 -4.76
CA GLY A 974 -6.07 -8.00 -5.56
C GLY A 974 -7.40 -7.93 -4.79
N PRO A 975 -8.42 -7.25 -5.33
CA PRO A 975 -9.68 -6.99 -4.64
C PRO A 975 -10.63 -8.22 -4.67
N ARG A 976 -10.08 -9.41 -4.44
CA ARG A 976 -10.84 -10.66 -4.36
C ARG A 976 -11.61 -10.72 -3.06
N VAL A 977 -12.88 -11.07 -3.15
CA VAL A 977 -13.71 -11.45 -2.01
C VAL A 977 -14.13 -12.90 -2.17
N LEU A 978 -13.95 -13.67 -1.12
CA LEU A 978 -14.42 -15.05 -0.98
C LEU A 978 -15.31 -15.13 0.27
N SER A 979 -16.51 -15.68 0.15
CA SER A 979 -17.38 -15.98 1.28
C SER A 979 -17.65 -17.48 1.33
N ILE A 980 -17.60 -18.09 2.52
CA ILE A 980 -17.92 -19.51 2.76
C ILE A 980 -18.85 -19.65 3.97
N ARG A 981 -19.73 -20.66 3.94
CA ARG A 981 -20.57 -21.02 5.09
C ARG A 981 -19.72 -21.71 6.16
N TYR A 982 -19.90 -21.35 7.42
CA TYR A 982 -19.23 -22.05 8.53
C TYR A 982 -19.70 -23.51 8.67
N SER A 983 -20.99 -23.77 8.38
CA SER A 983 -21.56 -25.12 8.34
C SER A 983 -20.86 -26.04 7.32
N ASP A 984 -20.55 -25.54 6.11
CA ASP A 984 -19.80 -26.30 5.10
C ASP A 984 -18.34 -26.55 5.53
N LEU A 985 -17.71 -25.56 6.18
CA LEU A 985 -16.36 -25.68 6.73
C LEU A 985 -16.27 -26.80 7.78
N LEU A 986 -17.25 -26.89 8.68
CA LEU A 986 -17.36 -27.96 9.67
C LEU A 986 -17.67 -29.32 9.02
N ALA A 987 -18.59 -29.37 8.05
CA ALA A 987 -19.06 -30.62 7.46
C ALA A 987 -18.08 -31.25 6.46
N SER A 988 -17.30 -30.42 5.74
CA SER A 988 -16.51 -30.85 4.59
C SER A 988 -15.04 -30.43 4.61
N GLY A 989 -14.63 -29.56 5.54
CA GLY A 989 -13.27 -29.02 5.63
C GLY A 989 -13.01 -27.84 4.67
N SER A 990 -11.88 -27.16 4.87
CA SER A 990 -11.55 -25.90 4.19
C SER A 990 -11.60 -25.99 2.67
N ASP A 991 -10.97 -27.01 2.09
CA ASP A 991 -10.78 -27.09 0.64
C ASP A 991 -12.12 -27.29 -0.09
N ALA A 992 -13.04 -28.03 0.52
CA ALA A 992 -14.38 -28.26 -0.01
C ALA A 992 -15.31 -27.06 0.22
N ALA A 993 -15.23 -26.39 1.37
CA ALA A 993 -15.98 -25.16 1.63
C ALA A 993 -15.55 -24.00 0.72
N ILE A 994 -14.24 -23.87 0.44
CA ILE A 994 -13.69 -22.88 -0.51
C ILE A 994 -14.13 -23.21 -1.95
N ALA A 995 -14.17 -24.50 -2.33
CA ALA A 995 -14.65 -24.91 -3.65
C ALA A 995 -16.17 -24.69 -3.84
N ASN A 996 -16.96 -24.77 -2.76
CA ASN A 996 -18.40 -24.54 -2.73
C ASN A 996 -18.75 -23.17 -2.11
N SER A 997 -17.92 -22.15 -2.35
CA SER A 997 -18.07 -20.81 -1.77
C SER A 997 -19.45 -20.19 -1.96
N PHE A 998 -19.98 -19.55 -0.91
CA PHE A 998 -21.20 -18.74 -0.94
C PHE A 998 -21.12 -17.58 -1.94
N ALA A 999 -19.94 -16.94 -2.02
CA ALA A 999 -19.61 -15.94 -3.03
C ALA A 999 -18.11 -15.97 -3.36
N ASN A 1000 -17.75 -15.68 -4.62
CA ASN A 1000 -16.37 -15.55 -5.06
C ASN A 1000 -16.32 -14.53 -6.21
N LEU A 1001 -15.88 -13.31 -5.92
CA LEU A 1001 -15.97 -12.16 -6.82
C LEU A 1001 -14.76 -11.22 -6.70
N PHE A 1002 -14.63 -10.31 -7.66
CA PHE A 1002 -13.73 -9.17 -7.58
C PHE A 1002 -14.54 -7.91 -7.28
N ALA A 1003 -14.25 -7.26 -6.15
CA ALA A 1003 -14.96 -6.06 -5.73
C ALA A 1003 -14.57 -4.83 -6.58
N PHE A 1004 -13.32 -4.77 -7.03
CA PHE A 1004 -12.74 -3.72 -7.87
C PHE A 1004 -12.02 -4.35 -9.08
N ASP A 1005 -11.21 -3.59 -9.82
CA ASP A 1005 -10.48 -4.10 -10.98
C ASP A 1005 -9.59 -5.31 -10.61
N ALA A 1006 -9.63 -6.37 -11.42
CA ALA A 1006 -8.92 -7.62 -11.15
C ALA A 1006 -7.43 -7.59 -11.53
N GLU A 1007 -7.01 -6.67 -12.42
CA GLU A 1007 -5.58 -6.47 -12.72
C GLU A 1007 -4.85 -5.84 -11.54
N GLU A 1008 -5.58 -4.99 -10.83
CA GLU A 1008 -5.14 -4.20 -9.71
C GLU A 1008 -4.92 -5.03 -8.43
N ARG A 1009 -3.81 -4.76 -7.73
CA ARG A 1009 -3.31 -5.66 -6.67
C ARG A 1009 -3.47 -5.11 -5.25
N GLY A 1010 -4.18 -4.00 -5.07
CA GLY A 1010 -4.31 -3.28 -3.80
C GLY A 1010 -4.93 -4.02 -2.60
N GLY A 1011 -5.56 -5.18 -2.83
CA GLY A 1011 -6.41 -5.83 -1.84
C GLY A 1011 -7.83 -5.23 -1.78
N VAL A 1012 -8.61 -5.64 -0.78
CA VAL A 1012 -9.96 -5.11 -0.49
C VAL A 1012 -10.25 -5.15 1.01
N ARG A 1013 -10.83 -4.07 1.55
CA ARG A 1013 -11.34 -3.99 2.92
C ARG A 1013 -12.81 -4.40 2.94
N LEU A 1014 -13.28 -4.98 4.04
CA LEU A 1014 -14.62 -5.55 4.16
C LEU A 1014 -15.34 -5.00 5.39
N ALA A 1015 -16.64 -4.81 5.26
CA ALA A 1015 -17.60 -4.65 6.34
C ALA A 1015 -18.93 -5.29 5.92
N VAL A 1016 -19.82 -5.56 6.87
CA VAL A 1016 -21.17 -6.05 6.58
C VAL A 1016 -22.21 -5.22 7.34
N LYS A 1017 -23.32 -4.90 6.68
CA LYS A 1017 -24.43 -4.15 7.27
C LYS A 1017 -25.67 -4.35 6.42
N ASP A 1018 -26.86 -4.38 7.01
CA ASP A 1018 -28.11 -4.19 6.27
C ASP A 1018 -28.13 -2.75 5.72
N VAL A 1019 -27.95 -2.57 4.40
CA VAL A 1019 -27.85 -1.25 3.77
C VAL A 1019 -29.21 -0.79 3.21
N ASP A 1020 -30.06 -1.70 2.74
CA ASP A 1020 -31.36 -1.34 2.15
C ASP A 1020 -32.57 -1.50 3.09
N GLY A 1021 -32.38 -2.13 4.25
CA GLY A 1021 -33.35 -2.27 5.33
C GLY A 1021 -34.27 -3.47 5.20
N ASP A 1022 -33.87 -4.53 4.47
CA ASP A 1022 -34.67 -5.75 4.28
C ASP A 1022 -34.56 -6.76 5.44
N GLY A 1023 -33.63 -6.54 6.38
CA GLY A 1023 -33.37 -7.40 7.52
C GLY A 1023 -32.26 -8.44 7.29
N ARG A 1024 -31.56 -8.40 6.16
CA ARG A 1024 -30.35 -9.19 5.89
C ARG A 1024 -29.12 -8.30 5.82
N LEU A 1025 -27.95 -8.87 6.06
CA LEU A 1025 -26.71 -8.13 5.86
C LEU A 1025 -26.36 -8.06 4.37
N ASP A 1026 -25.78 -6.94 3.94
CA ASP A 1026 -25.12 -6.75 2.66
C ASP A 1026 -23.61 -6.68 2.86
N LEU A 1027 -22.86 -7.00 1.81
CA LEU A 1027 -21.41 -6.89 1.80
C LEU A 1027 -20.97 -5.50 1.35
N ILE A 1028 -20.25 -4.79 2.20
CA ILE A 1028 -19.62 -3.51 1.91
C ILE A 1028 -18.13 -3.71 1.67
N THR A 1029 -17.61 -3.18 0.57
CA THR A 1029 -16.20 -3.32 0.18
C THR A 1029 -15.53 -1.97 -0.01
N GLY A 1030 -14.37 -1.78 0.61
CA GLY A 1030 -13.52 -0.59 0.49
C GLY A 1030 -12.28 -0.86 -0.37
N SER A 1031 -11.93 0.06 -1.26
CA SER A 1031 -10.90 -0.20 -2.27
C SER A 1031 -9.48 -0.39 -1.70
N GLY A 1032 -8.67 -1.14 -2.45
CA GLY A 1032 -7.29 -1.48 -2.14
C GLY A 1032 -6.32 -0.29 -2.15
N GLU A 1033 -5.08 -0.51 -1.71
CA GLU A 1033 -3.99 0.46 -1.97
C GLU A 1033 -3.68 0.55 -3.47
N GLY A 1034 -3.29 1.73 -3.96
CA GLY A 1034 -3.12 2.00 -5.38
C GLY A 1034 -4.44 2.16 -6.15
N GLN A 1035 -5.60 1.83 -5.56
CA GLN A 1035 -6.89 1.97 -6.23
C GLN A 1035 -7.40 3.39 -6.20
N SER A 1036 -8.25 3.73 -7.17
CA SER A 1036 -9.20 4.83 -7.01
C SER A 1036 -9.98 4.64 -5.69
N PRO A 1037 -9.98 5.61 -4.77
CA PRO A 1037 -10.73 5.50 -3.52
C PRO A 1037 -12.24 5.38 -3.79
N GLY A 1038 -12.84 4.29 -3.31
CA GLY A 1038 -14.26 4.03 -3.47
C GLY A 1038 -14.78 2.91 -2.57
N VAL A 1039 -16.10 2.86 -2.44
CA VAL A 1039 -16.86 1.88 -1.67
C VAL A 1039 -17.95 1.28 -2.56
N ARG A 1040 -18.11 -0.04 -2.48
CA ARG A 1040 -19.09 -0.80 -3.26
C ARG A 1040 -19.90 -1.73 -2.38
N VAL A 1041 -21.21 -1.75 -2.61
CA VAL A 1041 -22.16 -2.61 -1.88
C VAL A 1041 -22.61 -3.75 -2.79
N PHE A 1042 -22.51 -4.99 -2.31
CA PHE A 1042 -23.00 -6.19 -2.97
C PHE A 1042 -24.11 -6.77 -2.10
N ARG A 1043 -25.32 -6.86 -2.64
CA ARG A 1043 -26.50 -7.21 -1.84
C ARG A 1043 -26.63 -8.69 -1.60
N SER A 1044 -27.25 -9.04 -0.48
CA SER A 1044 -27.77 -10.40 -0.31
C SER A 1044 -28.88 -10.67 -1.34
N LEU A 1045 -28.85 -11.87 -1.92
CA LEU A 1045 -29.93 -12.44 -2.73
C LEU A 1045 -30.60 -13.61 -1.98
N GLY A 1046 -30.46 -13.65 -0.66
CA GLY A 1046 -30.65 -14.86 0.14
C GLY A 1046 -29.43 -15.76 -0.02
N ASN A 1047 -29.51 -16.79 -0.86
CA ASN A 1047 -28.53 -17.88 -0.90
C ASN A 1047 -27.14 -17.56 -1.52
N THR A 1048 -26.88 -16.30 -1.90
CA THR A 1048 -25.62 -15.81 -2.47
C THR A 1048 -25.59 -14.28 -2.43
N LEU A 1049 -24.43 -13.67 -2.70
CA LEU A 1049 -24.28 -12.24 -2.95
C LEU A 1049 -24.48 -11.87 -4.43
N SER A 1050 -24.83 -10.61 -4.70
CA SER A 1050 -24.84 -10.08 -6.07
C SER A 1050 -23.43 -10.13 -6.69
N THR A 1051 -23.34 -10.43 -7.99
CA THR A 1051 -22.05 -10.49 -8.73
C THR A 1051 -21.60 -9.13 -9.27
N SER A 1052 -22.44 -8.10 -9.14
CA SER A 1052 -22.17 -6.71 -9.47
C SER A 1052 -22.64 -5.84 -8.31
N PRO A 1053 -21.98 -4.71 -8.04
CA PRO A 1053 -22.39 -3.84 -6.95
C PRO A 1053 -23.75 -3.22 -7.26
N SER A 1054 -24.63 -3.15 -6.26
CA SER A 1054 -25.87 -2.38 -6.37
C SER A 1054 -25.59 -0.87 -6.33
N ASP A 1055 -24.57 -0.49 -5.58
CA ASP A 1055 -24.20 0.88 -5.27
C ASP A 1055 -22.67 1.02 -5.34
N ASP A 1056 -22.17 2.02 -6.07
CA ASP A 1056 -20.75 2.29 -6.30
C ASP A 1056 -20.45 3.77 -6.00
N LEU A 1057 -19.78 4.03 -4.88
CA LEU A 1057 -19.47 5.36 -4.37
C LEU A 1057 -17.98 5.65 -4.58
N SER A 1058 -17.65 6.61 -5.45
CA SER A 1058 -16.27 7.01 -5.73
C SER A 1058 -15.92 8.36 -5.08
N PHE A 1059 -14.77 8.42 -4.41
CA PHE A 1059 -14.24 9.63 -3.76
C PHE A 1059 -13.14 10.29 -4.60
N GLY A 1060 -13.45 10.53 -5.89
CA GLY A 1060 -12.49 11.02 -6.87
C GLY A 1060 -11.72 12.28 -6.44
N GLY A 1061 -10.40 12.29 -6.69
CA GLY A 1061 -9.49 13.37 -6.29
C GLY A 1061 -8.74 13.12 -4.96
N LEU A 1062 -9.06 12.06 -4.22
CA LEU A 1062 -8.27 11.60 -3.08
C LEU A 1062 -7.03 10.77 -3.52
N PRO A 1063 -5.94 10.74 -2.71
CA PRO A 1063 -4.78 9.90 -2.96
C PRO A 1063 -5.11 8.41 -3.08
N THR A 1064 -4.57 7.73 -4.10
CA THR A 1064 -4.65 6.26 -4.23
C THR A 1064 -3.67 5.52 -3.32
N ALA A 1065 -2.67 6.22 -2.77
CA ALA A 1065 -1.64 5.66 -1.87
C ALA A 1065 -2.21 5.03 -0.59
N PHE A 1066 -3.44 5.37 -0.22
CA PHE A 1066 -4.19 4.77 0.88
C PHE A 1066 -5.54 4.31 0.34
N GLY A 1067 -5.90 3.04 0.57
CA GLY A 1067 -7.23 2.55 0.23
C GLY A 1067 -8.28 2.88 1.29
N VAL A 1068 -9.53 2.54 1.03
CA VAL A 1068 -10.66 2.92 1.89
C VAL A 1068 -10.92 1.86 2.96
N PHE A 1069 -10.89 2.26 4.22
CA PHE A 1069 -11.43 1.45 5.31
C PHE A 1069 -12.95 1.64 5.38
N VAL A 1070 -13.65 0.52 5.55
CA VAL A 1070 -15.10 0.43 5.74
C VAL A 1070 -15.36 -0.27 7.08
N GLY A 1071 -16.47 0.05 7.72
CA GLY A 1071 -16.89 -0.42 9.04
C GLY A 1071 -18.23 0.21 9.42
#